data_AF-A0A9P7V132-F1
#
_entry.id   AF-A0A9P7V132-F1
#
_cell.length_a   1.000
_cell.length_b   1.000
_cell.length_c   1.000
_cell.angle_alpha   90.00
_cell.angle_beta   90.00
_cell.angle_gamma   90.00
#
_symmetry.space_group_name_H-M   'P 1'
#
loop_
_entity.id
_entity.type
_entity.pdbx_description
1 polymer ?
#
loop_
_entity_poly.entity_id
_entity_poly.type
_entity_poly.pdbx_seq_one_letter_code
_entity_poly.pdbx_strand_id
1 'polypeptide(L)'
;MRSHQLSNVLYRSPIKKNKVKANTYVHIPGQRERKLQLEKKLEALLQRVGGSSSSSTADTTPALQMPDNHEDTRMDVENSPVAQDTSVDMEASCQGDFDTSPSVQAPPSEHLPVNVESGAKLDAKKLDSRWKGLLPGLLEPLLAYRNRTTGRFDHHFEEIEQLYYREINVPYCKCRDLHQTLVEHGFFPASPSQPWVAFKIVLLDLYCALCEKSSNAVHALAGALDRGEALQDPIQRGLGQVVQWYDCLLVLDERRLESIVQGCRRSIPTTVSTPLPTDPPASAPSTSLPTTTAEPSSTINAAEKLPAMLAPGECTSLLQQLCPACFGGREFGRSFNEGGDIHVALDGNLYRRHLKLAGKGIPFHTSQRFLSKDFVNAVGDRIEQARSKPAKARMPKVPDEAIDACTESYQAARGDGEKKRTQDVYDENGLMALVCRHDIPIFVASINTPGEQQRYSVALLEALFTMIPKGATVVGLYDIGCVLDRSLSTYDLLPEQYMARLQLATSMMHTYGHQWTCQLTFNPRLRKGLGLTDGEGTERLWSRLRGLIGIEHHSSLDCIARDLRDSLGTWQHHRLHNNIHKKEIEASQTFASDGIPMDVLQEQWRLQHEAQMSVRAHAPSRLKKQLNKVFQLQSKIEAVEAISRI
;
A
#
# COMPACT_ATOMS: atom_id res chain seq x y z
N MET A 1 -11.28 11.60 -63.37
CA MET A 1 -12.63 11.60 -63.99
C MET A 1 -13.55 10.75 -63.12
N ARG A 2 -14.68 11.35 -62.68
CA ARG A 2 -15.91 10.75 -62.08
C ARG A 2 -15.74 9.92 -60.80
N SER A 3 -15.94 10.49 -59.61
CA SER A 3 -17.20 10.84 -58.91
C SER A 3 -17.91 9.62 -58.27
N HIS A 4 -17.81 9.51 -56.94
CA HIS A 4 -18.81 8.84 -56.11
C HIS A 4 -19.14 9.71 -54.90
N GLN A 5 -20.45 9.94 -54.73
CA GLN A 5 -21.08 10.80 -53.74
C GLN A 5 -20.90 10.26 -52.31
N LEU A 6 -20.49 11.13 -51.39
CA LEU A 6 -20.58 10.90 -49.95
C LEU A 6 -21.98 11.30 -49.48
N SER A 7 -22.80 10.32 -49.12
CA SER A 7 -24.03 10.53 -48.36
C SER A 7 -23.70 10.72 -46.88
N ASN A 8 -24.00 11.91 -46.34
CA ASN A 8 -23.95 12.22 -44.92
C ASN A 8 -24.98 11.38 -44.14
N VAL A 9 -24.52 10.58 -43.17
CA VAL A 9 -25.37 10.01 -42.11
C VAL A 9 -24.92 10.58 -40.77
N LEU A 10 -25.76 11.42 -40.18
CA LEU A 10 -25.61 11.95 -38.83
C LEU A 10 -25.80 10.82 -37.79
N TYR A 11 -24.80 10.61 -36.94
CA TYR A 11 -24.93 9.80 -35.74
C TYR A 11 -25.65 10.63 -34.65
N ARG A 12 -26.86 10.22 -34.25
CA ARG A 12 -27.56 10.74 -33.07
C ARG A 12 -27.20 9.88 -31.84
N SER A 13 -26.74 10.53 -30.77
CA SER A 13 -26.51 9.89 -29.47
C SER A 13 -27.81 9.38 -28.83
N PRO A 14 -27.76 8.32 -28.00
CA PRO A 14 -28.95 7.78 -27.32
C PRO A 14 -29.52 8.77 -26.29
N ILE A 15 -30.83 8.97 -26.33
CA ILE A 15 -31.61 9.79 -25.40
C ILE A 15 -31.73 9.06 -24.06
N LYS A 16 -31.14 9.61 -22.98
CA LYS A 16 -31.34 9.15 -21.60
C LYS A 16 -32.72 9.60 -21.10
N LYS A 17 -33.53 8.67 -20.59
CA LYS A 17 -34.79 8.97 -19.88
C LYS A 17 -34.49 9.71 -18.56
N ASN A 18 -35.26 10.77 -18.34
CA ASN A 18 -35.13 11.80 -17.30
C ASN A 18 -35.11 11.27 -15.84
N LYS A 19 -34.14 11.74 -15.06
CA LYS A 19 -34.34 12.12 -13.64
C LYS A 19 -33.94 13.59 -13.51
N VAL A 20 -34.89 14.41 -13.06
CA VAL A 20 -34.74 15.86 -12.91
C VAL A 20 -33.62 16.15 -11.91
N LYS A 21 -32.54 16.81 -12.37
CA LYS A 21 -31.52 17.39 -11.49
C LYS A 21 -31.96 18.82 -11.17
N ALA A 22 -32.18 19.12 -9.90
CA ALA A 22 -32.18 20.49 -9.43
C ALA A 22 -30.73 21.01 -9.50
N ASN A 23 -30.48 21.98 -10.39
CA ASN A 23 -29.21 22.69 -10.45
C ASN A 23 -29.24 23.84 -9.44
N THR A 24 -28.58 23.68 -8.31
CA THR A 24 -28.25 24.82 -7.43
C THR A 24 -26.98 25.47 -7.95
N TYR A 25 -27.07 26.69 -8.49
CA TYR A 25 -25.91 27.47 -8.88
C TYR A 25 -25.24 28.06 -7.63
N VAL A 26 -24.02 27.61 -7.34
CA VAL A 26 -23.17 28.23 -6.32
C VAL A 26 -22.36 29.34 -6.98
N HIS A 27 -22.67 30.59 -6.65
CA HIS A 27 -21.90 31.75 -7.10
C HIS A 27 -20.65 31.90 -6.23
N ILE A 28 -19.49 31.49 -6.76
CA ILE A 28 -18.19 31.67 -6.10
C ILE A 28 -17.73 33.13 -6.35
N PRO A 29 -17.63 33.99 -5.32
CA PRO A 29 -17.15 35.37 -5.49
C PRO A 29 -15.73 35.38 -6.10
N GLY A 30 -15.45 36.32 -7.00
CA GLY A 30 -14.13 36.49 -7.62
C GLY A 30 -13.85 35.64 -8.87
N GLN A 31 -14.73 34.69 -9.25
CA GLN A 31 -14.54 33.90 -10.48
C GLN A 31 -14.61 34.76 -11.75
N ARG A 32 -15.46 35.80 -11.74
CA ARG A 32 -15.63 36.73 -12.86
C ARG A 32 -14.42 37.64 -13.04
N GLU A 33 -13.82 38.10 -11.94
CA GLU A 33 -12.58 38.89 -11.96
C GLU A 33 -11.38 38.06 -12.39
N ARG A 34 -11.29 36.80 -11.91
CA ARG A 34 -10.24 35.87 -12.34
C ARG A 34 -10.33 35.55 -13.84
N LYS A 35 -11.54 35.38 -14.37
CA LYS A 35 -11.77 35.23 -15.80
C LYS A 35 -11.35 36.49 -16.58
N LEU A 36 -11.75 37.67 -16.12
CA LEU A 36 -11.41 38.94 -16.78
C LEU A 36 -9.89 39.22 -16.77
N GLN A 37 -9.19 38.84 -15.69
CA GLN A 37 -7.73 38.95 -15.61
C GLN A 37 -7.01 37.99 -16.56
N LEU A 38 -7.56 36.78 -16.74
CA LEU A 38 -7.02 35.79 -17.69
C LEU A 38 -7.27 36.22 -19.14
N GLU A 39 -8.44 36.79 -19.45
CA GLU A 39 -8.75 37.34 -20.76
C GLU A 39 -7.83 38.52 -21.10
N LYS A 40 -7.59 39.45 -20.16
CA LYS A 40 -6.62 40.54 -20.34
C LYS A 40 -5.18 40.05 -20.53
N LYS A 41 -4.76 39.01 -19.81
CA LYS A 41 -3.43 38.39 -19.99
C LYS A 41 -3.30 37.73 -21.36
N LEU A 42 -4.35 37.05 -21.82
CA LEU A 42 -4.39 36.43 -23.14
C LEU A 42 -4.31 37.47 -24.26
N GLU A 43 -5.04 38.58 -24.12
CA GLU A 43 -5.03 39.68 -25.09
C GLU A 43 -3.68 40.41 -25.15
N ALA A 44 -3.03 40.62 -24.00
CA ALA A 44 -1.68 41.18 -23.94
C ALA A 44 -0.61 40.26 -24.58
N LEU A 45 -0.80 38.94 -24.48
CA LEU A 45 0.08 37.96 -25.13
C LEU A 45 -0.12 37.92 -26.65
N LEU A 46 -1.38 38.01 -27.10
CA LEU A 46 -1.70 38.07 -28.53
C LEU A 46 -1.20 39.36 -29.19
N GLN A 47 -1.22 40.48 -28.47
CA GLN A 47 -0.65 41.75 -28.94
C GLN A 47 0.88 41.74 -29.01
N ARG A 48 1.56 40.94 -28.16
CA ARG A 48 3.02 40.73 -28.24
C ARG A 48 3.46 39.84 -29.42
N VAL A 49 2.56 38.99 -29.93
CA VAL A 49 2.83 38.11 -31.08
C VAL A 49 2.46 38.78 -32.41
N GLY A 50 1.55 39.77 -32.40
CA GLY A 50 1.10 40.49 -33.61
C GLY A 50 1.86 41.78 -33.96
N GLY A 51 2.93 42.12 -33.21
CA GLY A 51 3.57 43.44 -33.26
C GLY A 51 5.05 43.43 -33.68
N SER A 52 5.45 42.67 -34.70
CA SER A 52 6.74 42.89 -35.37
C SER A 52 6.77 42.29 -36.78
N SER A 53 6.29 43.04 -37.77
CA SER A 53 6.61 42.81 -39.17
C SER A 53 6.66 44.14 -39.94
N SER A 54 7.86 44.72 -40.08
CA SER A 54 8.37 45.28 -41.35
C SER A 54 9.71 46.02 -41.16
N SER A 55 10.84 45.41 -41.56
CA SER A 55 11.68 45.90 -42.67
C SER A 55 12.96 45.05 -42.84
N SER A 56 13.20 44.66 -44.09
CA SER A 56 14.34 43.98 -44.76
C SER A 56 15.76 44.34 -44.26
N THR A 57 16.80 43.48 -44.33
CA THR A 57 17.42 42.89 -45.55
C THR A 57 18.42 41.76 -45.24
N ALA A 58 18.41 40.73 -46.11
CA ALA A 58 19.48 39.89 -46.70
C ALA A 58 20.68 39.27 -45.90
N ASP A 59 20.82 37.95 -46.14
CA ASP A 59 22.02 37.08 -46.24
C ASP A 59 23.07 37.00 -45.12
N THR A 60 23.27 35.80 -44.55
CA THR A 60 24.38 34.84 -44.81
C THR A 60 24.44 33.78 -43.69
N THR A 61 24.46 32.48 -44.02
CA THR A 61 24.86 31.33 -43.14
C THR A 61 26.31 31.49 -42.60
N PRO A 62 26.86 30.73 -41.59
CA PRO A 62 26.47 29.42 -41.06
C PRO A 62 26.66 29.17 -39.52
N ALA A 63 26.23 27.98 -39.07
CA ALA A 63 26.80 27.10 -38.03
C ALA A 63 26.95 27.49 -36.53
N LEU A 64 26.50 26.52 -35.70
CA LEU A 64 27.04 26.04 -34.41
C LEU A 64 26.81 26.83 -33.09
N GLN A 65 26.63 26.00 -32.05
CA GLN A 65 26.88 26.19 -30.61
C GLN A 65 25.75 26.66 -29.67
N MET A 66 25.47 25.77 -28.71
CA MET A 66 24.98 26.11 -27.36
C MET A 66 26.02 26.98 -26.64
N PRO A 67 25.59 27.76 -25.63
CA PRO A 67 25.93 27.32 -24.28
C PRO A 67 24.88 27.61 -23.20
N ASP A 68 25.18 27.03 -22.05
CA ASP A 68 24.56 27.07 -20.74
C ASP A 68 24.34 28.46 -20.10
N ASN A 69 23.54 28.43 -19.04
CA ASN A 69 23.78 28.95 -17.67
C ASN A 69 22.82 30.01 -17.10
N HIS A 70 22.28 29.60 -15.94
CA HIS A 70 22.08 30.32 -14.67
C HIS A 70 21.44 31.71 -14.66
N GLU A 71 20.41 31.87 -13.82
CA GLU A 71 20.54 32.66 -12.59
C GLU A 71 19.37 32.42 -11.62
N ASP A 72 19.75 32.15 -10.36
CA ASP A 72 18.93 32.22 -9.16
C ASP A 72 18.60 33.69 -8.82
N THR A 73 17.50 33.93 -8.12
CA THR A 73 17.50 34.97 -7.08
C THR A 73 16.52 34.66 -5.96
N ARG A 74 17.11 34.41 -4.77
CA ARG A 74 16.50 34.54 -3.44
C ARG A 74 16.04 35.99 -3.22
N MET A 75 14.98 36.20 -2.43
CA MET A 75 14.84 37.44 -1.65
C MET A 75 14.26 37.15 -0.27
N ASP A 76 14.95 37.74 0.70
CA ASP A 76 14.80 37.66 2.15
C ASP A 76 13.62 38.48 2.71
N VAL A 77 13.37 38.24 4.00
CA VAL A 77 12.38 38.86 4.88
C VAL A 77 12.98 40.12 5.54
N GLU A 78 12.25 41.23 5.56
CA GLU A 78 12.39 42.31 6.56
C GLU A 78 11.04 42.97 6.94
N ASN A 79 11.05 43.68 8.08
CA ASN A 79 9.99 43.89 9.09
C ASN A 79 9.05 45.11 8.94
N SER A 80 7.77 44.93 9.36
CA SER A 80 6.83 45.83 10.13
C SER A 80 6.37 47.20 9.56
N PRO A 81 5.23 47.83 10.01
CA PRO A 81 4.56 47.74 11.33
C PRO A 81 3.01 47.61 11.37
N VAL A 82 2.52 47.53 12.61
CA VAL A 82 1.16 47.38 13.19
C VAL A 82 0.09 48.38 12.73
N ALA A 83 -1.15 47.90 12.56
CA ALA A 83 -2.38 48.66 12.87
C ALA A 83 -3.51 47.72 13.36
N GLN A 84 -4.17 48.13 14.44
CA GLN A 84 -5.26 47.47 15.16
C GLN A 84 -6.64 47.73 14.50
N ASP A 85 -7.67 47.11 15.11
CA ASP A 85 -9.13 47.29 14.99
C ASP A 85 -9.86 46.28 14.10
N THR A 86 -11.02 45.72 14.44
CA THR A 86 -11.85 45.61 15.66
C THR A 86 -12.84 44.45 15.41
N SER A 87 -13.33 43.83 16.48
CA SER A 87 -14.44 42.86 16.52
C SER A 87 -15.79 43.47 16.09
N VAL A 88 -16.62 42.74 15.33
CA VAL A 88 -18.09 42.84 15.42
C VAL A 88 -18.71 41.45 15.22
N ASP A 89 -19.32 40.93 16.29
CA ASP A 89 -20.30 39.84 16.27
C ASP A 89 -21.57 40.28 15.55
N MET A 90 -22.21 39.38 14.80
CA MET A 90 -23.62 39.55 14.45
C MET A 90 -24.33 38.20 14.40
N GLU A 91 -24.97 37.85 15.51
CA GLU A 91 -26.12 36.95 15.53
C GLU A 91 -27.26 37.57 14.72
N ALA A 92 -27.92 36.76 13.88
CA ALA A 92 -29.21 37.10 13.32
C ALA A 92 -30.08 35.84 13.27
N SER A 93 -30.98 35.76 14.25
CA SER A 93 -32.15 34.90 14.34
C SER A 93 -33.16 35.27 13.26
N CYS A 94 -33.76 34.28 12.58
CA CYS A 94 -35.08 34.41 11.97
C CYS A 94 -35.84 33.08 12.12
N GLN A 95 -36.81 33.08 13.02
CA GLN A 95 -37.94 32.14 13.06
C GLN A 95 -38.87 32.42 11.87
N GLY A 96 -39.52 31.37 11.35
CA GLY A 96 -40.51 31.48 10.28
C GLY A 96 -41.15 30.14 9.92
N ASP A 97 -42.17 29.80 10.70
CA ASP A 97 -43.38 29.02 10.44
C ASP A 97 -43.36 27.67 9.72
N PHE A 98 -43.90 26.71 10.49
CA PHE A 98 -44.49 25.44 10.10
C PHE A 98 -45.49 25.61 8.97
N ASP A 99 -45.37 24.76 7.94
CA ASP A 99 -46.52 24.35 7.16
C ASP A 99 -46.53 22.84 6.93
N THR A 100 -47.71 22.28 7.13
CA THR A 100 -48.06 20.88 7.39
C THR A 100 -48.14 20.03 6.12
N SER A 101 -47.70 18.75 6.23
CA SER A 101 -48.25 17.50 5.60
C SER A 101 -47.25 16.69 4.73
N PRO A 102 -47.43 15.36 4.56
CA PRO A 102 -48.04 14.37 5.46
C PRO A 102 -47.09 13.20 5.82
N SER A 103 -47.41 12.56 6.93
CA SER A 103 -46.90 11.26 7.37
C SER A 103 -46.98 10.20 6.27
N VAL A 104 -45.84 9.66 5.85
CA VAL A 104 -45.78 8.37 5.14
C VAL A 104 -45.43 7.32 6.18
N GLN A 105 -46.43 6.54 6.55
CA GLN A 105 -46.31 5.40 7.45
C GLN A 105 -45.23 4.44 6.95
N ALA A 106 -44.36 4.02 7.86
CA ALA A 106 -43.40 2.95 7.63
C ALA A 106 -44.16 1.64 7.32
N PRO A 107 -43.77 0.86 6.29
CA PRO A 107 -44.32 -0.46 6.09
C PRO A 107 -43.89 -1.39 7.25
N PRO A 108 -44.75 -2.33 7.67
CA PRO A 108 -44.48 -3.19 8.80
C PRO A 108 -43.33 -4.14 8.53
N SER A 109 -42.57 -4.45 9.59
CA SER A 109 -41.42 -5.35 9.58
C SER A 109 -41.82 -6.75 9.13
N GLU A 110 -41.52 -7.11 7.89
CA GLU A 110 -41.45 -8.50 7.50
C GLU A 110 -40.15 -9.09 8.03
N HIS A 111 -40.29 -10.10 8.90
CA HIS A 111 -39.21 -10.92 9.41
C HIS A 111 -38.37 -11.46 8.25
N LEU A 112 -37.08 -11.08 8.23
CA LEU A 112 -36.07 -11.66 7.35
C LEU A 112 -36.06 -13.20 7.51
N PRO A 113 -36.25 -13.98 6.43
CA PRO A 113 -36.23 -15.43 6.54
C PRO A 113 -34.80 -15.90 6.87
N VAL A 114 -34.75 -16.84 7.82
CA VAL A 114 -33.56 -17.59 8.24
C VAL A 114 -32.88 -18.23 7.02
N ASN A 115 -31.54 -18.15 6.99
CA ASN A 115 -30.66 -18.73 5.98
C ASN A 115 -31.03 -20.19 5.62
N VAL A 116 -31.71 -20.35 4.49
CA VAL A 116 -31.70 -21.60 3.71
C VAL A 116 -30.62 -21.43 2.64
N GLU A 117 -29.59 -22.28 2.65
CA GLU A 117 -28.57 -22.26 1.59
C GLU A 117 -29.26 -22.47 0.23
N SER A 118 -29.21 -21.46 -0.66
CA SER A 118 -29.85 -21.53 -1.97
C SER A 118 -29.19 -22.60 -2.86
N GLY A 119 -29.99 -23.29 -3.69
CA GLY A 119 -29.50 -24.35 -4.59
C GLY A 119 -28.34 -23.92 -5.51
N ALA A 120 -28.33 -22.65 -5.93
CA ALA A 120 -27.24 -22.07 -6.72
C ALA A 120 -25.87 -22.07 -6.01
N LYS A 121 -25.83 -21.92 -4.67
CA LYS A 121 -24.58 -22.02 -3.90
C LYS A 121 -24.08 -23.45 -3.79
N LEU A 122 -25.00 -24.42 -3.65
CA LEU A 122 -24.64 -25.85 -3.65
C LEU A 122 -24.07 -26.30 -4.99
N ASP A 123 -24.64 -25.83 -6.11
CA ASP A 123 -24.14 -26.17 -7.44
C ASP A 123 -22.78 -25.52 -7.74
N ALA A 124 -22.56 -24.28 -7.28
CA ALA A 124 -21.26 -23.63 -7.36
C ALA A 124 -20.18 -24.36 -6.54
N LYS A 125 -20.49 -24.81 -5.30
CA LYS A 125 -19.57 -25.62 -4.47
C LYS A 125 -19.22 -26.97 -5.12
N LYS A 126 -20.18 -27.62 -5.77
CA LYS A 126 -19.95 -28.87 -6.52
C LYS A 126 -19.04 -28.63 -7.72
N LEU A 127 -19.26 -27.55 -8.47
CA LEU A 127 -18.42 -27.17 -9.61
C LEU A 127 -16.98 -26.88 -9.17
N ASP A 128 -16.81 -26.12 -8.08
CA ASP A 128 -15.51 -25.84 -7.45
C ASP A 128 -14.77 -27.13 -7.05
N SER A 129 -15.48 -28.05 -6.40
CA SER A 129 -14.90 -29.34 -5.97
C SER A 129 -14.42 -30.17 -7.16
N ARG A 130 -15.15 -30.16 -8.29
CA ARG A 130 -14.74 -30.87 -9.52
C ARG A 130 -13.50 -30.27 -10.14
N TRP A 131 -13.43 -28.94 -10.23
CA TRP A 131 -12.23 -28.26 -10.73
C TRP A 131 -11.01 -28.53 -9.84
N LYS A 132 -11.15 -28.44 -8.52
CA LYS A 132 -10.08 -28.76 -7.57
C LYS A 132 -9.57 -30.20 -7.70
N GLY A 133 -10.44 -31.14 -8.04
CA GLY A 133 -10.05 -32.52 -8.35
C GLY A 133 -9.34 -32.68 -9.69
N LEU A 134 -9.72 -31.90 -10.71
CA LEU A 134 -9.17 -31.97 -12.06
C LEU A 134 -7.80 -31.28 -12.18
N LEU A 135 -7.64 -30.09 -11.61
CA LEU A 135 -6.49 -29.21 -11.80
C LEU A 135 -5.12 -29.90 -11.58
N PRO A 136 -4.89 -30.70 -10.51
CA PRO A 136 -3.61 -31.38 -10.33
C PRO A 136 -3.24 -32.30 -11.50
N GLY A 137 -4.23 -32.91 -12.16
CA GLY A 137 -4.02 -33.77 -13.32
C GLY A 137 -3.68 -33.02 -14.61
N LEU A 138 -3.86 -31.70 -14.66
CA LEU A 138 -3.59 -30.86 -15.82
C LEU A 138 -2.19 -30.25 -15.81
N LEU A 139 -1.48 -30.33 -14.68
CA LEU A 139 -0.18 -29.68 -14.52
C LEU A 139 0.91 -30.29 -15.42
N GLU A 140 1.03 -31.62 -15.46
CA GLU A 140 1.98 -32.31 -16.35
C GLU A 140 1.72 -32.03 -17.84
N PRO A 141 0.47 -32.12 -18.34
CA PRO A 141 0.12 -31.68 -19.70
C PRO A 141 0.53 -30.24 -20.01
N LEU A 142 0.31 -29.29 -19.07
CA LEU A 142 0.66 -27.89 -19.26
C LEU A 142 2.18 -27.71 -19.39
N LEU A 143 2.94 -28.37 -18.53
CA LEU A 143 4.41 -28.34 -18.58
C LEU A 143 4.94 -28.97 -19.87
N ALA A 144 4.34 -30.08 -20.33
CA ALA A 144 4.69 -30.71 -21.60
C ALA A 144 4.42 -29.78 -22.80
N TYR A 145 3.25 -29.11 -22.81
CA TYR A 145 2.93 -28.09 -23.81
C TYR A 145 3.95 -26.95 -23.81
N ARG A 146 4.23 -26.37 -22.63
CA ARG A 146 5.20 -25.28 -22.48
C ARG A 146 6.60 -25.70 -22.93
N ASN A 147 7.07 -26.88 -22.55
CA ASN A 147 8.39 -27.37 -22.97
C ASN A 147 8.52 -27.51 -24.49
N ARG A 148 7.44 -27.88 -25.20
CA ARG A 148 7.45 -27.97 -26.67
C ARG A 148 7.39 -26.61 -27.36
N THR A 149 6.74 -25.62 -26.74
CA THR A 149 6.45 -24.30 -27.33
C THR A 149 7.39 -23.19 -26.86
N THR A 150 8.13 -23.38 -25.76
CA THR A 150 9.05 -22.36 -25.24
C THR A 150 10.15 -22.06 -26.26
N GLY A 151 10.25 -20.78 -26.66
CA GLY A 151 11.26 -20.32 -27.61
C GLY A 151 11.02 -20.78 -29.06
N ARG A 152 9.87 -21.39 -29.36
CA ARG A 152 9.46 -21.79 -30.72
C ARG A 152 8.14 -21.14 -31.06
N PHE A 153 8.04 -20.52 -32.23
CA PHE A 153 6.73 -20.24 -32.80
C PHE A 153 6.13 -21.59 -33.22
N ASP A 154 4.92 -21.88 -32.77
CA ASP A 154 4.24 -23.10 -33.17
C ASP A 154 3.88 -23.00 -34.66
N HIS A 155 4.76 -23.55 -35.51
CA HIS A 155 4.55 -23.60 -36.95
C HIS A 155 3.40 -24.54 -37.36
N HIS A 156 2.77 -25.27 -36.43
CA HIS A 156 1.63 -26.14 -36.74
C HIS A 156 0.28 -25.42 -36.84
N PHE A 157 0.23 -24.10 -36.68
CA PHE A 157 -0.93 -23.28 -37.04
C PHE A 157 -0.46 -21.97 -37.68
N GLU A 158 0.14 -22.06 -38.87
CA GLU A 158 0.16 -20.95 -39.83
C GLU A 158 -1.29 -20.62 -40.19
N GLU A 159 -1.86 -19.66 -39.45
CA GLU A 159 -2.93 -18.73 -39.81
C GLU A 159 -3.41 -18.11 -38.49
N ILE A 160 -2.77 -17.02 -38.06
CA ILE A 160 -3.50 -15.98 -37.32
C ILE A 160 -4.25 -15.15 -38.37
N GLU A 161 -5.03 -15.84 -39.20
CA GLU A 161 -6.05 -15.22 -40.02
C GLU A 161 -7.38 -15.64 -39.41
N GLN A 162 -7.89 -14.71 -38.58
CA GLN A 162 -9.27 -14.63 -38.09
C GLN A 162 -9.59 -15.36 -36.77
N LEU A 163 -10.17 -14.59 -35.84
CA LEU A 163 -10.71 -14.99 -34.54
C LEU A 163 -12.05 -15.77 -34.72
N TYR A 164 -12.08 -16.82 -35.55
CA TYR A 164 -13.30 -17.62 -35.75
C TYR A 164 -13.32 -18.86 -34.86
N TYR A 165 -14.52 -19.25 -34.46
CA TYR A 165 -14.81 -20.55 -33.86
C TYR A 165 -14.39 -21.67 -34.81
N ARG A 166 -13.70 -22.68 -34.27
CA ARG A 166 -13.33 -23.87 -35.03
C ARG A 166 -13.81 -25.10 -34.29
N GLU A 167 -14.61 -25.92 -34.97
CA GLU A 167 -14.92 -27.26 -34.50
C GLU A 167 -13.70 -28.16 -34.76
N ILE A 168 -13.25 -28.85 -33.72
CA ILE A 168 -12.08 -29.73 -33.77
C ILE A 168 -12.48 -31.07 -33.17
N ASN A 169 -12.24 -32.15 -33.92
CA ASN A 169 -12.36 -33.50 -33.41
C ASN A 169 -11.10 -33.86 -32.61
N VAL A 170 -11.25 -34.00 -31.29
CA VAL A 170 -10.14 -34.36 -30.39
C VAL A 170 -10.26 -35.83 -30.01
N PRO A 171 -9.40 -36.71 -30.55
CA PRO A 171 -9.39 -38.11 -30.12
C PRO A 171 -8.83 -38.20 -28.69
N TYR A 172 -9.51 -38.96 -27.82
CA TYR A 172 -9.05 -39.24 -26.46
C TYR A 172 -9.27 -40.71 -26.13
N CYS A 173 -8.53 -41.23 -25.15
CA CYS A 173 -8.58 -42.65 -24.76
C CYS A 173 -8.84 -42.78 -23.26
N LYS A 174 -9.21 -43.97 -22.78
CA LYS A 174 -9.30 -44.24 -21.32
C LYS A 174 -7.95 -44.05 -20.60
N CYS A 175 -6.85 -44.13 -21.33
CA CYS A 175 -5.49 -43.91 -20.84
C CYS A 175 -5.14 -42.43 -20.60
N ARG A 176 -5.83 -41.51 -21.27
CA ARG A 176 -5.56 -40.08 -21.19
C ARG A 176 -6.86 -39.32 -21.36
N ASP A 177 -7.29 -38.66 -20.30
CA ASP A 177 -8.56 -37.98 -20.32
C ASP A 177 -8.58 -36.82 -21.33
N LEU A 178 -9.79 -36.41 -21.72
CA LEU A 178 -10.02 -35.37 -22.70
C LEU A 178 -9.38 -34.04 -22.27
N HIS A 179 -9.44 -33.69 -20.98
CA HIS A 179 -8.91 -32.44 -20.45
C HIS A 179 -7.38 -32.38 -20.53
N GLN A 180 -6.70 -33.47 -20.18
CA GLN A 180 -5.24 -33.61 -20.32
C GLN A 180 -4.82 -33.52 -21.78
N THR A 181 -5.59 -34.13 -22.68
CA THR A 181 -5.32 -34.09 -24.13
C THR A 181 -5.45 -32.67 -24.66
N LEU A 182 -6.51 -31.95 -24.27
CA LEU A 182 -6.73 -30.55 -24.63
C LEU A 182 -5.56 -29.67 -24.15
N VAL A 183 -5.18 -29.76 -22.87
CA VAL A 183 -4.13 -28.90 -22.29
C VAL A 183 -2.78 -29.17 -22.93
N GLU A 184 -2.45 -30.44 -23.19
CA GLU A 184 -1.23 -30.78 -23.88
C GLU A 184 -1.17 -30.19 -25.31
N HIS A 185 -2.30 -30.08 -25.99
CA HIS A 185 -2.39 -29.49 -27.34
C HIS A 185 -2.60 -27.97 -27.31
N GLY A 186 -2.42 -27.31 -26.16
CA GLY A 186 -2.49 -25.86 -26.06
C GLY A 186 -3.89 -25.29 -25.85
N PHE A 187 -4.85 -26.10 -25.39
CA PHE A 187 -6.23 -25.67 -25.12
C PHE A 187 -6.64 -25.92 -23.67
N PHE A 188 -7.17 -24.90 -22.99
CA PHE A 188 -7.72 -25.02 -21.65
C PHE A 188 -9.25 -25.22 -21.71
N PRO A 189 -9.81 -26.26 -21.07
CA PRO A 189 -11.23 -26.57 -21.14
C PRO A 189 -12.10 -25.53 -20.40
N ALA A 190 -13.31 -25.27 -20.91
CA ALA A 190 -14.28 -24.37 -20.25
C ALA A 190 -15.11 -25.00 -19.14
N SER A 191 -15.09 -26.33 -19.02
CA SER A 191 -15.87 -27.08 -18.04
C SER A 191 -15.05 -28.25 -17.47
N PRO A 192 -15.18 -28.56 -16.16
CA PRO A 192 -14.54 -29.71 -15.56
C PRO A 192 -15.32 -31.00 -15.87
N SER A 193 -16.48 -30.92 -16.51
CA SER A 193 -17.32 -32.05 -16.88
C SER A 193 -17.80 -31.88 -18.31
N GLN A 194 -17.34 -32.77 -19.21
CA GLN A 194 -17.66 -32.75 -20.65
C GLN A 194 -17.44 -31.37 -21.30
N PRO A 195 -16.18 -30.95 -21.52
CA PRO A 195 -15.89 -29.66 -22.13
C PRO A 195 -16.32 -29.65 -23.60
N TRP A 196 -17.32 -28.82 -23.92
CA TRP A 196 -17.75 -28.53 -25.31
C TRP A 196 -17.02 -27.33 -25.92
N VAL A 197 -16.39 -26.52 -25.06
CA VAL A 197 -15.63 -25.33 -25.44
C VAL A 197 -14.27 -25.39 -24.73
N ALA A 198 -13.23 -24.99 -25.43
CA ALA A 198 -11.89 -24.81 -24.88
C ALA A 198 -11.24 -23.57 -25.50
N PHE A 199 -10.33 -22.93 -24.76
CA PHE A 199 -9.67 -21.70 -25.16
C PHE A 199 -8.18 -21.94 -25.35
N LYS A 200 -7.56 -21.32 -26.37
CA LYS A 200 -6.11 -21.43 -26.56
C LYS A 200 -5.37 -20.89 -25.34
N ILE A 201 -4.40 -21.64 -24.84
CA ILE A 201 -3.55 -21.25 -23.70
C ILE A 201 -2.82 -19.95 -24.00
N VAL A 202 -2.35 -19.74 -25.24
CA VAL A 202 -1.70 -18.49 -25.67
C VAL A 202 -2.63 -17.27 -25.53
N LEU A 203 -3.94 -17.44 -25.78
CA LEU A 203 -4.92 -16.36 -25.58
C LEU A 203 -5.08 -16.04 -24.08
N LEU A 204 -5.08 -17.07 -23.23
CA LEU A 204 -5.16 -16.91 -21.79
C LEU A 204 -3.89 -16.26 -21.23
N ASP A 205 -2.70 -16.67 -21.69
CA ASP A 205 -1.42 -16.05 -21.35
C ASP A 205 -1.40 -14.57 -21.76
N LEU A 206 -1.88 -14.26 -22.97
CA LEU A 206 -2.02 -12.87 -23.43
C LEU A 206 -2.99 -12.08 -22.54
N TYR A 207 -4.14 -12.67 -22.17
CA TYR A 207 -5.07 -12.02 -21.26
C TYR A 207 -4.44 -11.77 -19.89
N CYS A 208 -3.76 -12.76 -19.30
CA CYS A 208 -3.05 -12.59 -18.03
C CYS A 208 -2.05 -11.44 -18.13
N ALA A 209 -1.21 -11.39 -19.16
CA ALA A 209 -0.27 -10.29 -19.38
C ALA A 209 -0.97 -8.92 -19.54
N LEU A 210 -2.07 -8.85 -20.30
CA LEU A 210 -2.85 -7.62 -20.46
C LEU A 210 -3.53 -7.19 -19.15
N CYS A 211 -4.10 -8.12 -18.39
CA CYS A 211 -4.70 -7.85 -17.09
C CYS A 211 -3.65 -7.30 -16.12
N GLU A 212 -2.47 -7.92 -16.07
CA GLU A 212 -1.35 -7.50 -15.23
C GLU A 212 -0.82 -6.10 -15.58
N LYS A 213 -0.69 -5.78 -16.89
CA LYS A 213 -0.08 -4.52 -17.34
C LYS A 213 -1.07 -3.37 -17.53
N SER A 214 -2.34 -3.66 -17.77
CA SER A 214 -3.35 -2.65 -18.13
C SER A 214 -4.66 -2.74 -17.35
N SER A 215 -4.79 -3.70 -16.42
CA SER A 215 -6.03 -3.90 -15.62
C SER A 215 -7.27 -4.09 -16.50
N ASN A 216 -7.11 -4.73 -17.66
CA ASN A 216 -8.21 -4.97 -18.57
C ASN A 216 -9.17 -6.03 -18.01
N ALA A 217 -10.44 -5.65 -17.86
CA ALA A 217 -11.49 -6.58 -17.45
C ALA A 217 -11.65 -7.70 -18.48
N VAL A 218 -11.93 -8.93 -18.02
CA VAL A 218 -12.16 -10.07 -18.91
C VAL A 218 -13.31 -9.80 -19.89
N HIS A 219 -14.32 -9.04 -19.46
CA HIS A 219 -15.44 -8.61 -20.31
C HIS A 219 -15.01 -7.62 -21.41
N ALA A 220 -13.97 -6.81 -21.17
CA ALA A 220 -13.44 -5.92 -22.20
C ALA A 220 -12.69 -6.72 -23.27
N LEU A 221 -11.90 -7.73 -22.88
CA LEU A 221 -11.31 -8.65 -23.85
C LEU A 221 -12.39 -9.44 -24.59
N ALA A 222 -13.36 -10.02 -23.87
CA ALA A 222 -14.45 -10.77 -24.48
C ALA A 222 -15.23 -9.91 -25.48
N GLY A 223 -15.52 -8.65 -25.13
CA GLY A 223 -16.16 -7.69 -26.02
C GLY A 223 -15.30 -7.27 -27.22
N ALA A 224 -13.97 -7.21 -27.06
CA ALA A 224 -13.05 -6.94 -28.18
C ALA A 224 -12.93 -8.14 -29.15
N LEU A 225 -13.03 -9.37 -28.62
CA LEU A 225 -13.09 -10.59 -29.41
C LEU A 225 -14.46 -10.74 -30.11
N ASP A 226 -15.53 -10.20 -29.52
CA ASP A 226 -16.89 -10.19 -30.05
C ASP A 226 -17.08 -9.10 -31.11
N ARG A 227 -16.63 -9.38 -32.34
CA ARG A 227 -16.80 -8.49 -33.51
C ARG A 227 -18.20 -8.59 -34.15
N GLY A 228 -19.25 -8.68 -33.35
CA GLY A 228 -20.63 -8.40 -33.78
C GLY A 228 -21.46 -9.57 -34.31
N GLU A 229 -21.08 -10.83 -34.05
CA GLU A 229 -21.93 -11.99 -34.35
C GLU A 229 -22.51 -12.59 -33.06
N ALA A 230 -23.84 -12.76 -33.05
CA ALA A 230 -24.67 -12.99 -31.87
C ALA A 230 -24.40 -14.32 -31.11
N LEU A 231 -23.32 -14.40 -30.34
CA LEU A 231 -23.07 -15.44 -29.32
C LEU A 231 -22.58 -14.81 -28.00
N GLN A 232 -23.37 -13.87 -27.45
CA GLN A 232 -22.96 -13.05 -26.30
C GLN A 232 -22.78 -13.81 -24.98
N ASP A 233 -23.56 -14.86 -24.69
CA ASP A 233 -23.61 -15.45 -23.35
C ASP A 233 -22.57 -16.58 -23.07
N PRO A 234 -22.31 -17.55 -23.98
CA PRO A 234 -21.41 -18.67 -23.67
C PRO A 234 -19.93 -18.28 -23.59
N ILE A 235 -19.46 -17.37 -24.46
CA ILE A 235 -18.06 -16.90 -24.43
C ILE A 235 -17.81 -16.00 -23.24
N GLN A 236 -18.68 -15.01 -22.98
CA GLN A 236 -18.40 -14.03 -21.92
C GLN A 236 -18.39 -14.70 -20.54
N ARG A 237 -19.34 -15.61 -20.27
CA ARG A 237 -19.36 -16.38 -19.01
C ARG A 237 -18.29 -17.47 -18.99
N GLY A 238 -18.06 -18.15 -20.11
CA GLY A 238 -17.07 -19.21 -20.24
C GLY A 238 -15.63 -18.72 -20.08
N LEU A 239 -15.28 -17.61 -20.73
CA LEU A 239 -13.93 -17.02 -20.67
C LEU A 239 -13.60 -16.54 -19.26
N GLY A 240 -14.55 -15.88 -18.58
CA GLY A 240 -14.37 -15.45 -17.19
C GLY A 240 -14.04 -16.63 -16.25
N GLN A 241 -14.81 -17.72 -16.35
CA GLN A 241 -14.56 -18.93 -15.55
C GLN A 241 -13.23 -19.62 -15.94
N VAL A 242 -12.94 -19.69 -17.24
CA VAL A 242 -11.70 -20.31 -17.75
C VAL A 242 -10.46 -19.60 -17.25
N VAL A 243 -10.44 -18.27 -17.36
CA VAL A 243 -9.34 -17.44 -16.86
C VAL A 243 -9.10 -17.70 -15.38
N GLN A 244 -10.17 -17.79 -14.57
CA GLN A 244 -10.06 -18.06 -13.13
C GLN A 244 -9.43 -19.42 -12.84
N TRP A 245 -9.87 -20.47 -13.52
CA TRP A 245 -9.34 -21.83 -13.29
C TRP A 245 -7.95 -22.02 -13.91
N TYR A 246 -7.65 -21.33 -15.00
CA TYR A 246 -6.31 -21.27 -15.56
C TYR A 246 -5.34 -20.60 -14.59
N ASP A 247 -5.71 -19.45 -14.00
CA ASP A 247 -4.94 -18.78 -12.95
C ASP A 247 -4.67 -19.71 -11.75
N CYS A 248 -5.67 -20.49 -11.34
CA CYS A 248 -5.48 -21.53 -10.31
C CYS A 248 -4.46 -22.62 -10.73
N LEU A 249 -4.44 -23.03 -11.99
CA LEU A 249 -3.44 -23.97 -12.50
C LEU A 249 -2.03 -23.37 -12.47
N LEU A 250 -1.89 -22.09 -12.84
CA LEU A 250 -0.62 -21.37 -12.76
C LEU A 250 -0.11 -21.27 -11.31
N VAL A 251 -1.00 -20.99 -10.35
CA VAL A 251 -0.66 -20.97 -8.92
C VAL A 251 -0.20 -22.37 -8.44
N LEU A 252 -0.78 -23.45 -8.96
CA LEU A 252 -0.32 -24.81 -8.63
C LEU A 252 1.07 -25.10 -9.19
N ASP A 253 1.37 -24.65 -10.41
CA ASP A 253 2.69 -24.74 -11.03
C ASP A 253 3.74 -24.01 -10.18
N GLU A 254 3.45 -22.75 -9.80
CA GLU A 254 4.31 -21.95 -8.93
C GLU A 254 4.56 -22.65 -7.58
N ARG A 255 3.51 -23.15 -6.91
CA ARG A 255 3.64 -23.88 -5.63
C ARG A 255 4.49 -25.16 -5.76
N ARG A 256 4.36 -25.88 -6.87
CA ARG A 256 5.17 -27.09 -7.12
C ARG A 256 6.63 -26.71 -7.31
N LEU A 257 6.91 -25.69 -8.12
CA LEU A 257 8.26 -25.17 -8.32
C LEU A 257 8.88 -24.74 -6.97
N GLU A 258 8.13 -24.01 -6.15
CA GLU A 258 8.56 -23.60 -4.82
C GLU A 258 8.86 -24.79 -3.90
N SER A 259 8.00 -25.81 -3.89
CA SER A 259 8.22 -27.03 -3.11
C SER A 259 9.50 -27.77 -3.55
N ILE A 260 9.76 -27.83 -4.85
CA ILE A 260 10.99 -28.44 -5.40
C ILE A 260 12.21 -27.62 -4.98
N VAL A 261 12.20 -26.30 -5.18
CA VAL A 261 13.29 -25.40 -4.80
C VAL A 261 13.57 -25.51 -3.30
N GLN A 262 12.54 -25.54 -2.47
CA GLN A 262 12.70 -25.69 -1.02
C GLN A 262 13.26 -27.06 -0.63
N GLY A 263 12.84 -28.14 -1.31
CA GLY A 263 13.42 -29.48 -1.16
C GLY A 263 14.90 -29.51 -1.52
N CYS A 264 15.28 -28.88 -2.63
CA CYS A 264 16.69 -28.74 -3.03
C CYS A 264 17.49 -27.95 -1.99
N ARG A 265 16.97 -26.82 -1.48
CA ARG A 265 17.63 -26.02 -0.44
C ARG A 265 17.90 -26.80 0.84
N ARG A 266 16.95 -27.63 1.28
CA ARG A 266 17.12 -28.52 2.45
C ARG A 266 18.17 -29.61 2.21
N SER A 267 18.39 -29.98 0.95
CA SER A 267 19.32 -31.04 0.55
C SER A 267 20.76 -30.54 0.38
N ILE A 268 20.97 -29.23 0.31
CA ILE A 268 22.31 -28.62 0.30
C ILE A 268 22.84 -28.68 1.74
N PRO A 269 23.90 -29.45 2.03
CA PRO A 269 24.53 -29.44 3.34
C PRO A 269 24.99 -28.01 3.65
N THR A 270 24.73 -27.53 4.86
CA THR A 270 25.17 -26.21 5.33
C THR A 270 26.69 -26.19 5.53
N THR A 271 27.48 -26.35 4.47
CA THR A 271 28.95 -26.39 4.49
C THR A 271 29.57 -24.99 4.38
N VAL A 272 28.98 -23.99 5.04
CA VAL A 272 29.62 -22.68 5.22
C VAL A 272 29.36 -22.20 6.64
N SER A 273 30.00 -22.85 7.61
CA SER A 273 30.30 -22.31 8.94
C SER A 273 31.37 -23.20 9.59
N THR A 274 32.53 -23.28 8.95
CA THR A 274 33.76 -23.67 9.64
C THR A 274 34.73 -22.52 9.44
N PRO A 275 35.08 -21.75 10.49
CA PRO A 275 36.28 -20.95 10.45
C PRO A 275 37.44 -21.87 10.10
N LEU A 276 38.28 -21.45 9.15
CA LEU A 276 39.53 -22.11 8.83
C LEU A 276 40.27 -22.44 10.14
N PRO A 277 40.65 -23.70 10.43
CA PRO A 277 41.47 -23.99 11.60
C PRO A 277 42.85 -23.37 11.37
N THR A 278 43.20 -22.40 12.20
CA THR A 278 44.59 -22.01 12.48
C THR A 278 45.35 -23.22 13.04
N ASP A 279 46.66 -23.25 12.74
CA ASP A 279 47.66 -24.30 12.99
C ASP A 279 47.54 -25.09 14.31
N PRO A 280 48.07 -26.34 14.37
CA PRO A 280 47.91 -27.22 15.51
C PRO A 280 48.91 -26.88 16.64
N PRO A 281 48.52 -26.95 17.93
CA PRO A 281 49.47 -27.19 18.99
C PRO A 281 49.52 -28.67 19.34
N ALA A 282 50.74 -29.15 19.52
CA ALA A 282 51.07 -30.50 19.94
C ALA A 282 50.64 -30.79 21.38
N SER A 283 50.15 -32.01 21.59
CA SER A 283 50.35 -32.90 22.76
C SER A 283 50.02 -32.39 24.19
N ALA A 284 48.95 -32.97 24.78
CA ALA A 284 48.98 -33.97 25.88
C ALA A 284 47.77 -33.83 26.84
N PRO A 285 47.21 -34.94 27.37
CA PRO A 285 45.98 -34.93 28.17
C PRO A 285 46.26 -34.88 29.67
N SER A 286 45.43 -34.20 30.45
CA SER A 286 45.33 -34.38 31.91
C SER A 286 43.89 -34.25 32.38
N THR A 287 43.43 -35.34 32.96
CA THR A 287 42.12 -35.59 33.58
C THR A 287 41.99 -34.90 34.93
N SER A 288 40.88 -34.19 35.19
CA SER A 288 40.16 -34.20 36.50
C SER A 288 38.97 -33.22 36.54
N LEU A 289 37.79 -33.73 36.93
CA LEU A 289 36.67 -33.01 37.57
C LEU A 289 36.70 -33.36 39.09
N PRO A 290 35.84 -32.80 39.98
CA PRO A 290 35.16 -31.49 40.06
C PRO A 290 35.38 -30.82 41.46
N THR A 291 34.72 -29.68 41.76
CA THR A 291 34.02 -29.32 43.05
C THR A 291 34.07 -27.82 43.39
N THR A 292 32.89 -27.19 43.31
CA THR A 292 32.23 -26.22 44.23
C THR A 292 33.03 -25.09 44.92
N THR A 293 32.56 -23.82 44.87
CA THR A 293 31.77 -23.11 45.92
C THR A 293 31.84 -21.56 45.78
N ALA A 294 30.66 -20.92 45.81
CA ALA A 294 30.27 -19.56 46.28
C ALA A 294 30.92 -18.23 45.78
N GLU A 295 30.02 -17.28 45.50
CA GLU A 295 30.16 -15.82 45.25
C GLU A 295 30.60 -15.01 46.50
N PRO A 296 30.59 -13.63 46.59
CA PRO A 296 30.26 -12.56 45.62
C PRO A 296 31.18 -11.30 45.62
N SER A 297 30.83 -10.34 44.75
CA SER A 297 31.07 -8.87 44.83
C SER A 297 32.18 -8.29 43.94
N SER A 298 31.80 -7.51 42.91
CA SER A 298 31.83 -6.04 42.99
C SER A 298 31.53 -5.39 41.62
N THR A 299 30.54 -4.51 41.64
CA THR A 299 30.24 -3.41 40.68
C THR A 299 31.44 -2.81 39.96
N ILE A 300 31.37 -2.74 38.61
CA ILE A 300 31.81 -1.59 37.82
C ILE A 300 30.85 -1.40 36.63
N ASN A 301 30.16 -0.25 36.63
CA ASN A 301 29.53 0.35 35.46
C ASN A 301 30.62 0.84 34.50
N ALA A 302 30.60 0.41 33.24
CA ALA A 302 31.04 1.22 32.12
C ALA A 302 30.51 0.61 30.82
N ALA A 303 29.61 1.35 30.18
CA ALA A 303 29.21 1.13 28.81
C ALA A 303 30.42 1.40 27.89
N GLU A 304 31.08 0.36 27.43
CA GLU A 304 31.94 0.44 26.25
C GLU A 304 31.25 -0.25 25.07
N LYS A 305 30.93 0.57 24.08
CA LYS A 305 30.41 0.19 22.77
C LYS A 305 31.40 -0.74 22.07
N LEU A 306 31.16 -2.04 22.14
CA LEU A 306 31.53 -2.91 21.03
C LEU A 306 30.52 -2.65 19.90
N PRO A 307 30.95 -2.46 18.63
CA PRO A 307 29.99 -2.47 17.53
C PRO A 307 29.21 -3.79 17.61
N ALA A 308 27.89 -3.71 17.62
CA ALA A 308 27.05 -4.90 17.57
C ALA A 308 27.43 -5.65 16.29
N MET A 309 28.27 -6.69 16.42
CA MET A 309 28.59 -7.55 15.29
C MET A 309 27.28 -8.18 14.84
N LEU A 310 27.00 -8.10 13.53
CA LEU A 310 25.79 -8.67 12.98
C LEU A 310 25.71 -10.15 13.37
N ALA A 311 24.53 -10.58 13.82
CA ALA A 311 24.28 -11.94 14.21
C ALA A 311 23.85 -12.77 12.99
N PRO A 312 24.34 -14.00 12.84
CA PRO A 312 23.84 -14.93 11.84
C PRO A 312 22.35 -15.24 12.06
N GLY A 313 21.59 -15.26 10.98
CA GLY A 313 20.18 -15.66 11.00
C GLY A 313 19.55 -15.51 9.62
N GLU A 314 18.51 -16.28 9.34
CA GLU A 314 17.79 -16.21 8.07
C GLU A 314 16.32 -15.89 8.32
N CYS A 315 15.74 -15.02 7.47
CA CYS A 315 14.29 -14.86 7.42
C CYS A 315 13.65 -16.15 6.90
N THR A 316 12.37 -16.36 7.21
CA THR A 316 11.62 -17.49 6.65
C THR A 316 11.67 -17.52 5.11
N SER A 317 11.58 -18.72 4.53
CA SER A 317 11.59 -18.90 3.07
C SER A 317 10.52 -18.09 2.36
N LEU A 318 9.35 -17.91 3.00
CA LEU A 318 8.28 -17.07 2.48
C LEU A 318 8.76 -15.62 2.28
N LEU A 319 9.26 -14.97 3.33
CA LEU A 319 9.73 -13.58 3.21
C LEU A 319 10.84 -13.43 2.15
N GLN A 320 11.79 -14.37 2.10
CA GLN A 320 12.82 -14.40 1.07
C GLN A 320 12.23 -14.46 -0.35
N GLN A 321 11.15 -15.21 -0.56
CA GLN A 321 10.45 -15.30 -1.85
C GLN A 321 9.65 -14.03 -2.17
N LEU A 322 9.08 -13.37 -1.16
CA LEU A 322 8.34 -12.13 -1.37
C LEU A 322 9.29 -11.00 -1.77
N CYS A 323 10.39 -10.80 -1.05
CA CYS A 323 11.40 -9.78 -1.38
C CYS A 323 12.82 -10.27 -1.02
N PRO A 324 13.56 -10.84 -2.00
CA PRO A 324 14.94 -11.28 -1.78
C PRO A 324 15.87 -10.16 -1.29
N ALA A 325 15.65 -8.93 -1.76
CA ALA A 325 16.48 -7.77 -1.39
C ALA A 325 16.33 -7.35 0.09
N CYS A 326 15.15 -7.54 0.70
CA CYS A 326 14.94 -7.25 2.12
C CYS A 326 15.31 -8.42 3.03
N PHE A 327 15.05 -9.65 2.58
CA PHE A 327 14.98 -10.81 3.47
C PHE A 327 15.98 -11.92 3.13
N GLY A 328 16.72 -11.80 2.02
CA GLY A 328 17.70 -12.80 1.57
C GLY A 328 19.08 -12.69 2.23
N GLY A 329 19.31 -11.68 3.08
CA GLY A 329 20.54 -11.54 3.86
C GLY A 329 20.67 -12.63 4.93
N ARG A 330 21.91 -12.89 5.36
CA ARG A 330 22.26 -13.88 6.42
C ARG A 330 22.71 -13.26 7.73
N GLU A 331 22.91 -11.95 7.73
CA GLU A 331 23.45 -11.19 8.85
C GLU A 331 22.50 -10.05 9.18
N PHE A 332 22.13 -9.94 10.44
CA PHE A 332 21.14 -8.99 10.94
C PHE A 332 21.61 -8.37 12.26
N GLY A 333 21.06 -7.22 12.63
CA GLY A 333 21.45 -6.47 13.83
C GLY A 333 22.00 -5.09 13.54
N ARG A 334 21.79 -4.55 12.32
CA ARG A 334 22.22 -3.19 12.01
C ARG A 334 21.54 -2.20 12.96
N SER A 335 22.34 -1.28 13.50
CA SER A 335 21.81 -0.25 14.40
C SER A 335 20.88 0.70 13.65
N PHE A 336 19.90 1.30 14.34
CA PHE A 336 19.00 2.28 13.72
C PHE A 336 19.74 3.52 13.22
N ASN A 337 20.88 3.88 13.82
CA ASN A 337 21.71 5.01 13.35
C ASN A 337 22.39 4.73 12.01
N GLU A 338 22.53 3.47 11.64
CA GLU A 338 23.03 2.99 10.33
C GLU A 338 21.88 2.58 9.40
N GLY A 339 20.63 2.79 9.84
CA GLY A 339 19.40 2.59 9.08
C GLY A 339 18.55 1.41 9.53
N GLY A 340 19.13 0.44 10.25
CA GLY A 340 18.46 -0.82 10.55
C GLY A 340 18.42 -1.79 9.36
N ASP A 341 17.94 -3.01 9.61
CA ASP A 341 17.98 -4.09 8.61
C ASP A 341 16.81 -4.01 7.61
N ILE A 342 15.60 -3.85 8.13
CA ILE A 342 14.36 -3.99 7.34
C ILE A 342 13.53 -2.72 7.47
N HIS A 343 13.12 -2.14 6.34
CA HIS A 343 12.23 -0.97 6.30
C HIS A 343 10.89 -1.35 5.66
N VAL A 344 9.80 -1.02 6.35
CA VAL A 344 8.43 -1.31 5.91
C VAL A 344 7.53 -0.10 6.10
N ALA A 345 6.60 0.10 5.18
CA ALA A 345 5.55 1.11 5.23
C ALA A 345 4.21 0.45 5.57
N LEU A 346 3.38 1.14 6.34
CA LEU A 346 2.07 0.71 6.81
C LEU A 346 1.04 1.76 6.43
N ASP A 347 -0.10 1.34 5.89
CA ASP A 347 -1.25 2.22 5.69
C ASP A 347 -2.55 1.42 5.50
N GLY A 348 -3.69 2.05 5.79
CA GLY A 348 -5.03 1.51 5.62
C GLY A 348 -5.86 2.31 4.65
N ASN A 349 -6.27 1.68 3.55
CA ASN A 349 -7.11 2.25 2.51
C ASN A 349 -8.59 1.88 2.71
N LEU A 350 -9.44 2.88 2.97
CA LEU A 350 -10.89 2.71 3.21
C LEU A 350 -11.78 2.92 1.96
N TYR A 351 -11.18 3.14 0.79
CA TYR A 351 -11.91 3.28 -0.47
C TYR A 351 -12.24 1.93 -1.13
N ARG A 352 -11.56 0.85 -0.72
CA ARG A 352 -11.87 -0.52 -1.14
C ARG A 352 -12.90 -1.14 -0.21
N ARG A 353 -14.18 -0.99 -0.55
CA ARG A 353 -15.29 -1.51 0.25
C ARG A 353 -16.02 -2.62 -0.52
N HIS A 354 -16.30 -3.73 0.15
CA HIS A 354 -17.06 -4.84 -0.44
C HIS A 354 -18.52 -4.77 -0.01
N LEU A 355 -19.44 -4.77 -0.99
CA LEU A 355 -20.88 -4.68 -0.77
C LEU A 355 -21.44 -5.99 -0.24
N LYS A 356 -22.16 -5.98 0.89
CA LYS A 356 -22.82 -7.17 1.45
C LYS A 356 -23.74 -7.87 0.45
N LEU A 357 -24.44 -7.07 -0.37
CA LEU A 357 -25.39 -7.55 -1.38
C LEU A 357 -24.70 -8.20 -2.60
N ALA A 358 -23.41 -7.95 -2.83
CA ALA A 358 -22.67 -8.58 -3.93
C ALA A 358 -22.45 -10.09 -3.69
N GLY A 359 -22.69 -10.58 -2.47
CA GLY A 359 -22.47 -11.96 -2.07
C GLY A 359 -20.99 -12.27 -1.89
N LYS A 360 -20.69 -13.44 -1.28
CA LYS A 360 -19.31 -13.94 -1.20
C LYS A 360 -19.10 -14.94 -2.30
N GLY A 361 -18.23 -14.61 -3.26
CA GLY A 361 -17.77 -15.57 -4.27
C GLY A 361 -17.08 -16.78 -3.63
N ILE A 362 -16.91 -17.86 -4.39
CA ILE A 362 -16.12 -19.00 -3.92
C ILE A 362 -14.64 -18.57 -3.95
N PRO A 363 -13.89 -18.72 -2.84
CA PRO A 363 -12.47 -18.40 -2.82
C PRO A 363 -11.71 -19.38 -3.72
N PHE A 364 -11.28 -18.89 -4.88
CA PHE A 364 -10.53 -19.65 -5.90
C PHE A 364 -9.01 -19.56 -5.66
N HIS A 365 -8.52 -18.47 -5.06
CA HIS A 365 -7.13 -18.27 -4.70
C HIS A 365 -7.01 -17.78 -3.26
N THR A 366 -5.99 -18.28 -2.55
CA THR A 366 -5.63 -17.79 -1.22
C THR A 366 -4.21 -17.29 -1.30
N SER A 367 -4.06 -15.97 -1.37
CA SER A 367 -2.76 -15.32 -1.33
C SER A 367 -2.14 -15.53 0.06
N GLN A 368 -0.86 -15.88 0.08
CA GLN A 368 -0.09 -16.05 1.32
C GLN A 368 0.20 -14.72 2.03
N ARG A 369 -0.13 -13.58 1.39
CA ARG A 369 0.04 -12.23 1.94
C ARG A 369 -1.11 -11.82 2.85
N PHE A 370 -2.28 -12.42 2.71
CA PHE A 370 -3.43 -12.07 3.55
C PHE A 370 -3.31 -12.73 4.92
N LEU A 371 -3.32 -11.91 5.97
CA LEU A 371 -3.45 -12.41 7.34
C LEU A 371 -4.85 -12.97 7.55
N SER A 372 -4.94 -14.08 8.29
CA SER A 372 -6.24 -14.65 8.62
C SER A 372 -7.02 -13.70 9.52
N LYS A 373 -8.34 -13.68 9.35
CA LYS A 373 -9.23 -12.88 10.20
C LYS A 373 -9.07 -13.25 11.68
N ASP A 374 -8.90 -14.54 11.98
CA ASP A 374 -8.75 -15.04 13.34
C ASP A 374 -7.46 -14.53 13.99
N PHE A 375 -6.36 -14.46 13.24
CA PHE A 375 -5.11 -13.88 13.73
C PHE A 375 -5.26 -12.40 14.06
N VAL A 376 -5.88 -11.62 13.15
CA VAL A 376 -6.11 -10.19 13.38
C VAL A 376 -7.07 -9.93 14.54
N ASN A 377 -8.10 -10.76 14.70
CA ASN A 377 -9.03 -10.68 15.82
C ASN A 377 -8.34 -11.00 17.15
N ALA A 378 -7.52 -12.07 17.20
CA ALA A 378 -6.77 -12.41 18.40
C ALA A 378 -5.81 -11.29 18.84
N VAL A 379 -5.18 -10.59 17.88
CA VAL A 379 -4.40 -9.38 18.16
C VAL A 379 -5.30 -8.28 18.73
N GLY A 380 -6.48 -8.06 18.15
CA GLY A 380 -7.48 -7.11 18.66
C GLY A 380 -7.88 -7.39 20.11
N ASP A 381 -8.23 -8.63 20.43
CA ASP A 381 -8.61 -9.04 21.78
C ASP A 381 -7.48 -8.79 22.79
N ARG A 382 -6.23 -9.09 22.42
CA ARG A 382 -5.06 -8.80 23.27
C ARG A 382 -4.85 -7.31 23.50
N ILE A 383 -5.08 -6.49 22.49
CA ILE A 383 -4.94 -5.04 22.59
C ILE A 383 -6.01 -4.45 23.52
N GLU A 384 -7.26 -4.89 23.40
CA GLU A 384 -8.35 -4.49 24.31
C GLU A 384 -8.02 -4.89 25.76
N GLN A 385 -7.54 -6.11 25.96
CA GLN A 385 -7.07 -6.57 27.27
C GLN A 385 -5.89 -5.74 27.81
N ALA A 386 -4.92 -5.40 26.96
CA ALA A 386 -3.78 -4.57 27.37
C ALA A 386 -4.20 -3.15 27.78
N ARG A 387 -5.20 -2.58 27.08
CA ARG A 387 -5.75 -1.25 27.37
C ARG A 387 -6.68 -1.20 28.58
N SER A 388 -7.23 -2.34 28.99
CA SER A 388 -7.98 -2.45 30.25
C SER A 388 -7.08 -2.29 31.49
N LYS A 389 -5.77 -2.50 31.33
CA LYS A 389 -4.76 -2.32 32.39
C LYS A 389 -4.35 -0.85 32.50
N PRO A 390 -3.87 -0.40 33.68
CA PRO A 390 -3.38 0.96 33.84
C PRO A 390 -2.22 1.25 32.90
N ALA A 391 -2.20 2.46 32.34
CA ALA A 391 -1.15 2.95 31.47
C ALA A 391 0.21 2.90 32.16
N LYS A 392 1.24 2.41 31.44
CA LYS A 392 2.62 2.38 31.93
C LYS A 392 3.20 3.79 31.98
N ALA A 393 4.05 4.04 32.97
CA ALA A 393 4.92 5.21 32.97
C ALA A 393 5.88 5.09 31.78
N ARG A 394 5.91 6.12 30.93
CA ARG A 394 6.80 6.20 29.78
C ARG A 394 7.57 7.50 29.77
N MET A 395 8.75 7.49 29.16
CA MET A 395 9.46 8.71 28.81
C MET A 395 8.98 9.20 27.44
N PRO A 396 8.29 10.35 27.35
CA PRO A 396 7.85 10.89 26.08
C PRO A 396 9.05 11.29 25.21
N LYS A 397 9.12 10.74 23.98
CA LYS A 397 10.10 11.19 22.96
C LYS A 397 9.78 12.58 22.43
N VAL A 398 8.49 12.92 22.42
CA VAL A 398 7.93 14.19 21.99
C VAL A 398 6.91 14.62 23.05
N PRO A 399 6.76 15.92 23.35
CA PRO A 399 5.71 16.42 24.24
C PRO A 399 4.33 15.86 23.87
N ASP A 400 3.59 15.40 24.88
CA ASP A 400 2.32 14.71 24.66
C ASP A 400 1.26 15.60 24.01
N GLU A 401 1.31 16.91 24.26
CA GLU A 401 0.45 17.89 23.61
C GLU A 401 0.63 17.91 22.09
N ALA A 402 1.85 17.66 21.60
CA ALA A 402 2.10 17.60 20.16
C ALA A 402 1.48 16.34 19.54
N ILE A 403 1.57 15.19 20.23
CA ILE A 403 0.96 13.94 19.77
C ILE A 403 -0.57 13.99 19.87
N ASP A 404 -1.12 14.66 20.88
CA ASP A 404 -2.56 14.93 21.01
C ASP A 404 -3.07 15.72 19.80
N ALA A 405 -2.39 16.82 19.45
CA ALA A 405 -2.75 17.61 18.27
C ALA A 405 -2.64 16.80 16.97
N CYS A 406 -1.61 15.94 16.81
CA CYS A 406 -1.53 15.03 15.67
C CYS A 406 -2.70 14.03 15.63
N THR A 407 -3.14 13.54 16.79
CA THR A 407 -4.26 12.60 16.92
C THR A 407 -5.58 13.27 16.50
N GLU A 408 -5.81 14.49 16.96
CA GLU A 408 -7.01 15.29 16.63
C GLU A 408 -7.07 15.61 15.13
N SER A 409 -5.96 16.07 14.54
CA SER A 409 -5.87 16.33 13.09
C SER A 409 -6.19 15.09 12.26
N TYR A 410 -5.68 13.93 12.66
CA TYR A 410 -5.98 12.66 11.98
C TYR A 410 -7.46 12.26 12.10
N GLN A 411 -8.05 12.41 13.29
CA GLN A 411 -9.46 12.10 13.51
C GLN A 411 -10.37 13.03 12.71
N ALA A 412 -10.05 14.34 12.68
CA ALA A 412 -10.79 15.33 11.92
C ALA A 412 -10.75 15.05 10.41
N ALA A 413 -9.59 14.65 9.87
CA ALA A 413 -9.44 14.27 8.47
C ALA A 413 -10.30 13.04 8.07
N ARG A 414 -10.63 12.16 9.04
CA ARG A 414 -11.45 10.97 8.78
C ARG A 414 -12.96 11.23 8.76
N GLY A 415 -13.45 12.31 9.37
CA GLY A 415 -14.89 12.64 9.45
C GLY A 415 -15.73 11.65 10.27
N ASP A 416 -16.43 12.12 11.30
CA ASP A 416 -17.22 11.24 12.19
C ASP A 416 -18.59 10.81 11.63
N GLY A 417 -19.11 11.50 10.61
CA GLY A 417 -20.47 11.30 10.08
C GLY A 417 -20.69 10.05 9.21
N GLU A 418 -19.66 9.44 8.63
CA GLU A 418 -19.81 8.32 7.68
C GLU A 418 -19.91 6.93 8.36
N LYS A 419 -19.49 6.81 9.62
CA LYS A 419 -19.17 5.51 10.29
C LYS A 419 -20.38 4.61 10.57
N LYS A 420 -21.59 5.17 10.73
CA LYS A 420 -22.81 4.40 11.04
C LYS A 420 -23.55 3.88 9.79
N ARG A 421 -23.58 4.64 8.69
CA ARG A 421 -24.33 4.26 7.47
C ARG A 421 -23.60 3.28 6.56
N THR A 422 -22.29 3.13 6.69
CA THR A 422 -21.47 2.23 5.85
C THR A 422 -21.57 0.76 6.27
N GLN A 423 -21.64 0.46 7.56
CA GLN A 423 -21.62 -0.93 8.04
C GLN A 423 -22.83 -1.74 7.65
N ASP A 424 -24.00 -1.12 7.47
CA ASP A 424 -25.20 -1.83 7.03
C ASP A 424 -25.09 -2.29 5.56
N VAL A 425 -24.19 -1.66 4.79
CA VAL A 425 -24.05 -1.83 3.34
C VAL A 425 -22.82 -2.66 2.96
N TYR A 426 -21.72 -2.57 3.72
CA TYR A 426 -20.43 -3.21 3.41
C TYR A 426 -19.98 -4.19 4.51
N ASP A 427 -19.43 -5.35 4.14
CA ASP A 427 -18.80 -6.32 5.08
C ASP A 427 -17.27 -6.24 5.12
N GLU A 428 -16.66 -5.62 4.11
CA GLU A 428 -15.29 -5.12 4.17
C GLU A 428 -15.27 -3.61 3.93
N ASN A 429 -14.63 -2.87 4.83
CA ASN A 429 -14.57 -1.41 4.84
C ASN A 429 -13.25 -0.86 4.30
N GLY A 430 -12.28 -1.73 3.98
CA GLY A 430 -10.95 -1.33 3.52
C GLY A 430 -9.93 -2.47 3.56
N LEU A 431 -8.69 -2.13 3.20
CA LEU A 431 -7.51 -3.00 3.34
C LEU A 431 -6.42 -2.25 4.13
N MET A 432 -5.75 -2.96 5.04
CA MET A 432 -4.50 -2.52 5.65
C MET A 432 -3.35 -3.28 5.00
N ALA A 433 -2.28 -2.60 4.59
CA ALA A 433 -1.09 -3.24 4.02
C ALA A 433 0.19 -2.88 4.78
N LEU A 434 1.13 -3.83 4.74
CA LEU A 434 2.53 -3.66 5.08
C LEU A 434 3.35 -3.93 3.83
N VAL A 435 4.10 -2.92 3.38
CA VAL A 435 4.84 -2.91 2.12
C VAL A 435 6.32 -2.70 2.44
N CYS A 436 7.25 -3.41 1.80
CA CYS A 436 8.68 -3.20 2.05
C CYS A 436 9.19 -1.93 1.34
N ARG A 437 10.43 -1.53 1.62
CA ARG A 437 11.10 -0.37 0.97
C ARG A 437 11.15 -0.43 -0.55
N HIS A 438 11.05 -1.62 -1.13
CA HIS A 438 11.03 -1.86 -2.58
C HIS A 438 9.61 -1.82 -3.17
N ASP A 439 8.65 -1.26 -2.43
CA ASP A 439 7.23 -1.17 -2.79
C ASP A 439 6.49 -2.52 -2.90
N ILE A 440 7.14 -3.65 -2.56
CA ILE A 440 6.54 -4.98 -2.61
C ILE A 440 5.61 -5.19 -1.40
N PRO A 441 4.32 -5.51 -1.60
CA PRO A 441 3.40 -5.80 -0.50
C PRO A 441 3.80 -7.09 0.20
N ILE A 442 4.03 -7.06 1.51
CA ILE A 442 4.44 -8.23 2.29
C ILE A 442 3.22 -8.88 2.93
N PHE A 443 2.44 -8.12 3.70
CA PHE A 443 1.22 -8.59 4.33
C PHE A 443 0.06 -7.62 4.12
N VAL A 444 -1.16 -8.16 4.07
CA VAL A 444 -2.42 -7.42 3.94
C VAL A 444 -3.44 -7.98 4.91
N ALA A 445 -4.32 -7.12 5.45
CA ALA A 445 -5.44 -7.52 6.27
C ALA A 445 -6.72 -6.78 5.86
N SER A 446 -7.84 -7.49 5.73
CA SER A 446 -9.14 -6.88 5.46
C SER A 446 -9.66 -6.11 6.68
N ILE A 447 -10.01 -4.84 6.49
CA ILE A 447 -10.60 -3.98 7.52
C ILE A 447 -12.10 -4.26 7.56
N ASN A 448 -12.57 -5.01 8.55
CA ASN A 448 -13.94 -5.55 8.59
C ASN A 448 -14.75 -5.15 9.83
N THR A 449 -14.15 -4.45 10.80
CA THR A 449 -14.89 -3.87 11.93
C THR A 449 -14.66 -2.37 12.06
N PRO A 450 -15.68 -1.62 12.49
CA PRO A 450 -15.45 -0.34 13.15
C PRO A 450 -14.73 -0.58 14.48
N GLY A 451 -14.01 0.42 14.98
CA GLY A 451 -13.32 0.34 16.28
C GLY A 451 -11.81 0.52 16.16
N GLU A 452 -11.06 -0.12 17.06
CA GLU A 452 -9.62 0.04 17.24
C GLU A 452 -8.81 -0.30 15.97
N GLN A 453 -8.50 0.72 15.19
CA GLN A 453 -7.79 0.60 13.91
C GLN A 453 -6.33 0.18 14.09
N GLN A 454 -5.73 0.44 15.24
CA GLN A 454 -4.32 0.10 15.51
C GLN A 454 -4.08 -1.41 15.51
N ARG A 455 -5.12 -2.24 15.71
CA ARG A 455 -4.97 -3.70 15.66
C ARG A 455 -4.43 -4.21 14.33
N TYR A 456 -4.77 -3.56 13.21
CA TYR A 456 -4.33 -4.01 11.90
C TYR A 456 -2.83 -3.74 11.69
N SER A 457 -2.34 -2.55 12.07
CA SER A 457 -0.90 -2.24 12.00
C SER A 457 -0.07 -3.11 12.95
N VAL A 458 -0.57 -3.34 14.18
CA VAL A 458 0.06 -4.23 15.15
C VAL A 458 0.10 -5.67 14.64
N ALA A 459 -1.00 -6.19 14.07
CA ALA A 459 -1.04 -7.55 13.52
C ALA A 459 -0.05 -7.75 12.37
N LEU A 460 0.06 -6.78 11.46
CA LEU A 460 1.01 -6.85 10.34
C LEU A 460 2.47 -6.83 10.82
N LEU A 461 2.79 -5.98 11.80
CA LEU A 461 4.12 -5.95 12.42
C LEU A 461 4.41 -7.24 13.19
N GLU A 462 3.46 -7.75 13.95
CA GLU A 462 3.60 -9.01 14.70
C GLU A 462 3.88 -10.17 13.74
N ALA A 463 3.09 -10.30 12.67
CA ALA A 463 3.30 -11.32 11.63
C ALA A 463 4.72 -11.24 11.04
N LEU A 464 5.20 -10.04 10.70
CA LEU A 464 6.58 -9.83 10.24
C LEU A 464 7.61 -10.29 11.28
N PHE A 465 7.43 -9.90 12.55
CA PHE A 465 8.37 -10.21 13.62
C PHE A 465 8.47 -11.71 13.94
N THR A 466 7.41 -12.49 13.71
CA THR A 466 7.44 -13.96 13.83
C THR A 466 8.27 -14.64 12.73
N MET A 467 8.56 -13.94 11.63
CA MET A 467 9.14 -14.51 10.42
C MET A 467 10.57 -14.01 10.11
N ILE A 468 11.14 -13.18 10.98
CA ILE A 468 12.49 -12.63 10.87
C ILE A 468 13.37 -13.03 12.08
N PRO A 469 14.70 -13.07 11.94
CA PRO A 469 15.62 -13.40 13.04
C PRO A 469 15.46 -12.49 14.26
N LYS A 470 15.79 -13.00 15.45
CA LYS A 470 15.71 -12.24 16.71
C LYS A 470 16.61 -10.99 16.73
N GLY A 471 17.73 -11.04 16.01
CA GLY A 471 18.65 -9.91 15.86
C GLY A 471 18.19 -8.85 14.86
N ALA A 472 17.20 -9.14 14.00
CA ALA A 472 16.80 -8.23 12.94
C ALA A 472 16.05 -7.00 13.47
N THR A 473 16.54 -5.81 13.09
CA THR A 473 15.93 -4.52 13.40
C THR A 473 14.97 -4.09 12.29
N VAL A 474 13.85 -3.48 12.68
CA VAL A 474 12.78 -3.08 11.76
C VAL A 474 12.47 -1.59 11.94
N VAL A 475 12.45 -0.86 10.82
CA VAL A 475 11.94 0.50 10.71
C VAL A 475 10.54 0.44 10.11
N GLY A 476 9.53 0.85 10.88
CA GLY A 476 8.14 0.97 10.42
C GLY A 476 7.77 2.41 10.11
N LEU A 477 7.41 2.72 8.87
CA LEU A 477 6.88 4.02 8.47
C LEU A 477 5.35 3.96 8.43
N TYR A 478 4.71 4.87 9.15
CA TYR A 478 3.25 4.93 9.22
C TYR A 478 2.79 6.39 9.37
N ASP A 479 1.72 6.78 8.71
CA ASP A 479 1.17 8.14 8.76
C ASP A 479 0.93 8.66 10.17
N ILE A 480 0.52 7.76 11.08
CA ILE A 480 0.34 8.04 12.50
C ILE A 480 1.38 7.30 13.36
N GLY A 481 2.60 7.16 12.84
CA GLY A 481 3.71 6.47 13.50
C GLY A 481 4.00 7.03 14.90
N CYS A 482 3.88 8.34 15.11
CA CYS A 482 4.02 8.96 16.43
C CYS A 482 2.93 8.52 17.43
N VAL A 483 1.68 8.38 16.96
CA VAL A 483 0.55 7.93 17.77
C VAL A 483 0.68 6.45 18.09
N LEU A 484 1.12 5.64 17.11
CA LEU A 484 1.39 4.22 17.32
C LEU A 484 2.55 4.01 18.31
N ASP A 485 3.67 4.73 18.17
CA ASP A 485 4.82 4.66 19.07
C ASP A 485 4.43 5.01 20.52
N ARG A 486 3.61 6.06 20.69
CA ARG A 486 3.03 6.40 22.00
C ARG A 486 2.19 5.26 22.55
N SER A 487 1.33 4.66 21.73
CA SER A 487 0.42 3.59 22.14
C SER A 487 1.18 2.32 22.55
N LEU A 488 2.18 1.93 21.76
CA LEU A 488 3.08 0.80 22.04
C LEU A 488 3.95 1.01 23.29
N SER A 489 4.31 2.27 23.59
CA SER A 489 5.08 2.59 24.81
C SER A 489 4.20 2.70 26.05
N THR A 490 2.89 2.91 25.88
CA THR A 490 1.93 3.08 26.98
C THR A 490 1.32 1.75 27.41
N TYR A 491 1.14 0.83 26.47
CA TYR A 491 0.48 -0.46 26.66
C TYR A 491 1.29 -1.60 26.04
N ASP A 492 1.17 -2.80 26.60
CA ASP A 492 1.83 -4.01 26.09
C ASP A 492 1.13 -4.59 24.87
N LEU A 493 1.16 -3.85 23.75
CA LEU A 493 0.51 -4.27 22.51
C LEU A 493 1.40 -5.19 21.66
N LEU A 494 2.72 -5.10 21.83
CA LEU A 494 3.70 -5.98 21.21
C LEU A 494 4.66 -6.52 22.29
N PRO A 495 5.20 -7.74 22.12
CA PRO A 495 6.24 -8.26 23.00
C PRO A 495 7.44 -7.31 23.12
N GLU A 496 8.03 -7.21 24.31
CA GLU A 496 9.17 -6.33 24.60
C GLU A 496 10.37 -6.61 23.68
N GLN A 497 10.62 -7.88 23.37
CA GLN A 497 11.64 -8.30 22.39
C GLN A 497 11.43 -7.76 20.97
N TYR A 498 10.21 -7.41 20.58
CA TYR A 498 9.92 -6.79 19.28
C TYR A 498 10.07 -5.28 19.40
N MET A 499 9.61 -4.69 20.50
CA MET A 499 9.75 -3.28 20.81
C MET A 499 11.22 -2.82 20.84
N ALA A 500 12.11 -3.62 21.42
CA ALA A 500 13.55 -3.32 21.49
C ALA A 500 14.24 -3.18 20.11
N ARG A 501 13.63 -3.74 19.06
CA ARG A 501 14.14 -3.79 17.70
C ARG A 501 13.16 -3.22 16.66
N LEU A 502 12.23 -2.38 17.11
CA LEU A 502 11.32 -1.62 16.27
C LEU A 502 11.57 -0.11 16.41
N GLN A 503 11.75 0.58 15.28
CA GLN A 503 11.77 2.04 15.23
C GLN A 503 10.65 2.56 14.33
N LEU A 504 9.71 3.31 14.89
CA LEU A 504 8.63 3.93 14.12
C LEU A 504 8.99 5.33 13.62
N ALA A 505 8.64 5.62 12.37
CA ALA A 505 8.75 6.92 11.72
C ALA A 505 7.44 7.25 10.99
N THR A 506 7.29 8.50 10.55
CA THR A 506 6.15 8.93 9.75
C THR A 506 6.50 8.89 8.26
N SER A 507 5.58 8.43 7.40
CA SER A 507 5.74 8.49 5.95
C SER A 507 6.01 9.92 5.48
N MET A 508 6.95 10.11 4.56
CA MET A 508 7.56 11.40 4.24
C MET A 508 6.54 12.47 3.84
N MET A 509 5.57 12.15 2.97
CA MET A 509 4.55 13.09 2.53
C MET A 509 3.62 13.50 3.68
N HIS A 510 3.40 12.59 4.63
CA HIS A 510 2.52 12.80 5.78
C HIS A 510 3.20 13.57 6.91
N THR A 511 4.55 13.55 6.99
CA THR A 511 5.29 14.21 8.08
C THR A 511 4.97 15.69 8.22
N TYR A 512 4.78 16.42 7.11
CA TYR A 512 4.49 17.85 7.14
C TYR A 512 3.14 18.20 7.78
N GLY A 513 2.21 17.24 7.86
CA GLY A 513 0.93 17.39 8.56
C GLY A 513 1.04 17.23 10.08
N HIS A 514 2.20 16.81 10.60
CA HIS A 514 2.43 16.66 12.03
C HIS A 514 2.99 17.94 12.65
N GLN A 515 2.82 18.06 13.96
CA GLN A 515 3.44 19.13 14.75
C GLN A 515 4.96 19.14 14.56
N TRP A 516 5.57 20.33 14.58
CA TRP A 516 7.01 20.48 14.30
C TRP A 516 7.90 19.58 15.18
N THR A 517 7.60 19.44 16.46
CA THR A 517 8.36 18.54 17.35
C THR A 517 8.16 17.05 17.03
N CYS A 518 6.98 16.66 16.55
CA CYS A 518 6.78 15.34 15.96
C CYS A 518 7.61 15.17 14.68
N GLN A 519 7.77 16.20 13.86
CA GLN A 519 8.62 16.14 12.66
C GLN A 519 10.08 15.93 13.04
N LEU A 520 10.63 16.72 13.98
CA LEU A 520 12.02 16.56 14.44
C LEU A 520 12.33 15.12 14.87
N THR A 521 11.38 14.46 15.54
CA THR A 521 11.57 13.10 16.02
C THR A 521 11.24 12.05 14.96
N PHE A 522 10.09 12.11 14.30
CA PHE A 522 9.54 11.02 13.46
C PHE A 522 9.72 11.21 11.95
N ASN A 523 10.22 12.37 11.49
CA ASN A 523 10.50 12.58 10.06
C ASN A 523 11.74 11.77 9.63
N PRO A 524 11.64 10.90 8.61
CA PRO A 524 12.74 10.06 8.17
C PRO A 524 13.91 10.85 7.57
N ARG A 525 13.71 12.12 7.17
CA ARG A 525 14.78 13.01 6.66
C ARG A 525 15.53 13.74 7.75
N LEU A 526 14.91 13.91 8.91
CA LEU A 526 15.53 14.57 10.07
C LEU A 526 16.12 13.55 11.05
N ARG A 527 15.82 12.26 10.86
CA ARG A 527 16.32 11.17 11.70
C ARG A 527 17.52 10.48 11.06
N LYS A 528 18.59 10.35 11.85
CA LYS A 528 19.79 9.60 11.45
C LYS A 528 19.46 8.16 11.07
N GLY A 529 20.14 7.65 10.04
CA GLY A 529 20.02 6.27 9.55
C GLY A 529 18.95 6.05 8.47
N LEU A 530 17.83 6.79 8.50
CA LEU A 530 16.73 6.52 7.56
C LEU A 530 16.96 7.04 6.14
N GLY A 531 17.92 7.97 5.97
CA GLY A 531 18.42 8.43 4.68
C GLY A 531 17.29 8.92 3.77
N LEU A 532 17.23 8.40 2.53
CA LEU A 532 16.20 8.81 1.58
C LEU A 532 14.91 7.97 1.65
N THR A 533 14.70 7.13 2.67
CA THR A 533 13.45 6.36 2.80
C THR A 533 12.25 7.30 2.85
N ASP A 534 11.26 7.08 2.00
CA ASP A 534 10.04 7.88 2.00
C ASP A 534 8.89 7.20 2.76
N GLY A 535 8.76 5.87 2.68
CA GLY A 535 7.65 5.16 3.31
C GLY A 535 6.34 5.26 2.54
N GLU A 536 6.37 5.72 1.28
CA GLU A 536 5.18 5.98 0.44
C GLU A 536 4.78 4.75 -0.41
N GLY A 537 5.32 3.56 -0.09
CA GLY A 537 5.10 2.35 -0.87
C GLY A 537 3.65 1.85 -0.84
N THR A 538 2.94 2.09 0.27
CA THR A 538 1.51 1.80 0.39
C THR A 538 0.67 2.66 -0.54
N GLU A 539 0.94 3.96 -0.65
CA GLU A 539 0.24 4.84 -1.59
C GLU A 539 0.47 4.46 -3.06
N ARG A 540 1.71 4.04 -3.40
CA ARG A 540 2.03 3.48 -4.72
C ARG A 540 1.24 2.20 -4.99
N LEU A 541 1.15 1.32 -4.00
CA LEU A 541 0.34 0.10 -4.07
C LEU A 541 -1.15 0.44 -4.29
N TRP A 542 -1.70 1.40 -3.54
CA TRP A 542 -3.09 1.85 -3.70
C TRP A 542 -3.37 2.43 -5.07
N SER A 543 -2.42 3.20 -5.62
CA SER A 543 -2.51 3.72 -6.98
C SER A 543 -2.57 2.59 -8.02
N ARG A 544 -1.66 1.60 -7.92
CA ARG A 544 -1.67 0.42 -8.82
C ARG A 544 -2.95 -0.40 -8.69
N LEU A 545 -3.45 -0.56 -7.47
CA LEU A 545 -4.67 -1.30 -7.21
C LEU A 545 -5.92 -0.55 -7.70
N ARG A 546 -5.89 0.76 -7.96
CA ARG A 546 -7.09 1.52 -8.35
C ARG A 546 -7.79 0.96 -9.59
N GLY A 547 -7.02 0.57 -10.62
CA GLY A 547 -7.56 -0.03 -11.85
C GLY A 547 -8.18 -1.41 -11.65
N LEU A 548 -7.82 -2.09 -10.56
CA LEU A 548 -8.21 -3.47 -10.25
C LEU A 548 -9.40 -3.53 -9.28
N ILE A 549 -9.97 -2.40 -8.88
CA ILE A 549 -11.12 -2.36 -7.95
C ILE A 549 -12.34 -3.08 -8.56
N GLY A 550 -12.59 -2.91 -9.85
CA GLY A 550 -13.73 -3.56 -10.53
C GLY A 550 -13.53 -5.04 -10.86
N ILE A 551 -12.33 -5.59 -10.65
CA ILE A 551 -11.95 -6.94 -11.06
C ILE A 551 -11.77 -7.87 -9.84
N GLU A 552 -11.71 -7.35 -8.61
CA GLU A 552 -11.64 -8.09 -7.31
C GLU A 552 -11.04 -9.51 -7.37
N HIS A 553 -9.79 -9.61 -7.80
CA HIS A 553 -9.03 -10.86 -7.77
C HIS A 553 -7.89 -10.75 -6.74
N HIS A 554 -7.86 -11.66 -5.76
CA HIS A 554 -6.74 -11.79 -4.81
C HIS A 554 -5.41 -12.02 -5.55
N SER A 555 -5.47 -12.65 -6.73
CA SER A 555 -4.31 -12.83 -7.59
C SER A 555 -3.75 -11.52 -8.13
N SER A 556 -4.55 -10.45 -8.26
CA SER A 556 -4.05 -9.16 -8.75
C SER A 556 -3.00 -8.53 -7.82
N LEU A 557 -3.10 -8.75 -6.50
CA LEU A 557 -2.06 -8.32 -5.55
C LEU A 557 -0.76 -9.11 -5.75
N ASP A 558 -0.87 -10.42 -5.93
CA ASP A 558 0.28 -11.29 -6.15
C ASP A 558 0.95 -11.02 -7.50
N CYS A 559 0.18 -10.69 -8.54
CA CYS A 559 0.70 -10.19 -9.82
C CYS A 559 1.53 -8.90 -9.65
N ILE A 560 0.99 -7.89 -8.97
CA ILE A 560 1.71 -6.63 -8.70
C ILE A 560 3.01 -6.93 -7.93
N ALA A 561 2.94 -7.81 -6.94
CA ALA A 561 4.10 -8.16 -6.14
C ALA A 561 5.17 -8.90 -6.96
N ARG A 562 4.79 -9.81 -7.86
CA ARG A 562 5.70 -10.49 -8.79
C ARG A 562 6.38 -9.49 -9.74
N ASP A 563 5.62 -8.60 -10.36
CA ASP A 563 6.14 -7.53 -11.24
C ASP A 563 7.19 -6.64 -10.54
N LEU A 564 6.90 -6.24 -9.29
CA LEU A 564 7.82 -5.45 -8.48
C LEU A 564 9.06 -6.24 -8.06
N ARG A 565 8.90 -7.53 -7.74
CA ARG A 565 10.02 -8.44 -7.41
C ARG A 565 10.94 -8.62 -8.61
N ASP A 566 10.40 -8.85 -9.80
CA ASP A 566 11.17 -9.07 -11.02
C ASP A 566 11.90 -7.78 -11.46
N SER A 567 11.34 -6.63 -11.10
CA SER A 567 11.94 -5.30 -11.34
C SER A 567 12.94 -4.84 -10.27
N LEU A 568 13.28 -5.68 -9.26
CA LEU A 568 14.15 -5.28 -8.15
C LEU A 568 15.53 -4.79 -8.60
N GLY A 569 16.13 -5.41 -9.62
CA GLY A 569 17.43 -5.00 -10.15
C GLY A 569 17.39 -3.57 -10.73
N THR A 570 16.37 -3.28 -11.54
CA THR A 570 16.13 -1.94 -12.10
C THR A 570 15.85 -0.92 -10.99
N TRP A 571 15.06 -1.30 -9.99
CA TRP A 571 14.79 -0.45 -8.84
C TRP A 571 16.09 -0.07 -8.11
N GLN A 572 16.97 -1.04 -7.83
CA GLN A 572 18.23 -0.81 -7.14
C GLN A 572 19.17 0.09 -7.95
N HIS A 573 19.29 -0.17 -9.25
CA HIS A 573 20.11 0.63 -10.16
C HIS A 573 19.64 2.10 -10.19
N HIS A 574 18.34 2.33 -10.39
CA HIS A 574 17.77 3.69 -10.38
C HIS A 574 17.91 4.35 -9.00
N ARG A 575 17.77 3.59 -7.92
CA ARG A 575 17.89 4.14 -6.57
C ARG A 575 19.32 4.60 -6.28
N LEU A 576 20.31 3.80 -6.62
CA LEU A 576 21.72 4.11 -6.38
C LEU A 576 22.20 5.26 -7.26
N HIS A 577 22.06 5.12 -8.58
CA HIS A 577 22.68 6.05 -9.52
C HIS A 577 21.85 7.32 -9.76
N ASN A 578 20.54 7.19 -9.96
CA ASN A 578 19.71 8.35 -10.36
C ASN A 578 19.20 9.16 -9.18
N ASN A 579 19.10 8.54 -7.99
CA ASN A 579 18.59 9.21 -6.80
C ASN A 579 19.68 9.51 -5.77
N ILE A 580 20.37 8.50 -5.25
CA ILE A 580 21.32 8.69 -4.14
C ILE A 580 22.52 9.52 -4.59
N HIS A 581 23.26 9.09 -5.62
CA HIS A 581 24.46 9.83 -6.06
C HIS A 581 24.13 11.26 -6.48
N LYS A 582 23.02 11.46 -7.22
CA LYS A 582 22.58 12.81 -7.61
C LYS A 582 22.32 13.70 -6.38
N LYS A 583 21.59 13.18 -5.38
CA LYS A 583 21.28 13.93 -4.15
C LYS A 583 22.50 14.20 -3.29
N GLU A 584 23.45 13.27 -3.27
CA GLU A 584 24.72 13.43 -2.56
C GLU A 584 25.59 14.53 -3.20
N ILE A 585 25.64 14.57 -4.53
CA ILE A 585 26.34 15.63 -5.27
C ILE A 585 25.67 16.99 -5.01
N GLU A 586 24.34 17.08 -5.16
CA GLU A 586 23.57 18.32 -4.89
C GLU A 586 23.80 18.82 -3.46
N ALA A 587 23.75 17.91 -2.47
CA ALA A 587 24.00 18.27 -1.08
C ALA A 587 25.44 18.75 -0.86
N SER A 588 26.42 18.04 -1.42
CA SER A 588 27.85 18.40 -1.29
C SER A 588 28.14 19.78 -1.91
N GLN A 589 27.53 20.08 -3.06
CA GLN A 589 27.64 21.40 -3.70
C GLN A 589 27.03 22.50 -2.84
N THR A 590 25.84 22.25 -2.26
CA THR A 590 25.17 23.21 -1.37
C THR A 590 26.02 23.52 -0.14
N PHE A 591 26.58 22.49 0.51
CA PHE A 591 27.46 22.69 1.66
C PHE A 591 28.77 23.40 1.29
N ALA A 592 29.31 23.13 0.09
CA ALA A 592 30.50 23.81 -0.39
C ALA A 592 30.24 25.31 -0.68
N SER A 593 29.06 25.68 -1.18
CA SER A 593 28.72 27.08 -1.48
C SER A 593 28.49 27.94 -0.25
N ASP A 594 28.00 27.35 0.85
CA ASP A 594 27.69 28.11 2.06
C ASP A 594 28.96 28.49 2.86
N GLY A 595 30.08 27.80 2.62
CA GLY A 595 31.38 28.08 3.27
C GLY A 595 31.42 27.81 4.78
N ILE A 596 30.34 27.24 5.35
CA ILE A 596 30.24 26.91 6.78
C ILE A 596 30.77 25.48 7.01
N PRO A 597 31.71 25.27 7.95
CA PRO A 597 32.17 23.95 8.31
C PRO A 597 31.05 23.01 8.79
N MET A 598 31.11 21.74 8.39
CA MET A 598 30.05 20.74 8.64
C MET A 598 29.85 20.46 10.15
N ASP A 599 30.91 20.52 10.94
CA ASP A 599 30.88 20.38 12.40
C ASP A 599 30.08 21.52 13.05
N VAL A 600 30.22 22.75 12.55
CA VAL A 600 29.43 23.90 13.02
C VAL A 600 27.95 23.70 12.68
N LEU A 601 27.63 23.27 11.45
CA LEU A 601 26.24 23.00 11.05
C LEU A 601 25.60 21.90 11.90
N GLN A 602 26.35 20.83 12.19
CA GLN A 602 25.90 19.73 13.05
C GLN A 602 25.64 20.20 14.48
N GLU A 603 26.51 21.04 15.04
CA GLU A 603 26.32 21.59 16.38
C GLU A 603 25.14 22.57 16.43
N GLN A 604 24.99 23.45 15.43
CA GLN A 604 23.83 24.35 15.34
C GLN A 604 22.52 23.56 15.21
N TRP A 605 22.49 22.51 14.40
CA TRP A 605 21.34 21.61 14.31
C TRP A 605 21.03 20.94 15.66
N ARG A 606 22.05 20.47 16.38
CA ARG A 606 21.88 19.86 17.71
C ARG A 606 21.27 20.85 18.71
N LEU A 607 21.79 22.08 18.76
CA LEU A 607 21.28 23.15 19.64
C LEU A 607 19.84 23.54 19.28
N GLN A 608 19.53 23.68 17.99
CA GLN A 608 18.18 23.98 17.52
C GLN A 608 17.20 22.87 17.90
N HIS A 609 17.58 21.62 17.67
CA HIS A 609 16.77 20.46 18.01
C HIS A 609 16.50 20.40 19.53
N GLU A 610 17.52 20.61 20.37
CA GLU A 610 17.38 20.64 21.83
C GLU A 610 16.43 21.76 22.29
N ALA A 611 16.60 22.97 21.76
CA ALA A 611 15.76 24.12 22.10
C ALA A 611 14.28 23.90 21.72
N GLN A 612 14.04 23.39 20.52
CA GLN A 612 12.69 23.20 19.98
C GLN A 612 11.95 21.99 20.58
N MET A 613 12.69 20.98 21.03
CA MET A 613 12.12 19.84 21.77
C MET A 613 11.87 20.15 23.26
N SER A 614 12.35 21.30 23.75
CA SER A 614 12.19 21.65 25.16
C SER A 614 10.74 21.88 25.56
N VAL A 615 10.40 21.48 26.79
CA VAL A 615 9.04 21.66 27.35
C VAL A 615 8.61 23.13 27.38
N ARG A 616 9.57 24.07 27.46
CA ARG A 616 9.31 25.52 27.45
C ARG A 616 8.71 25.99 26.12
N ALA A 617 9.10 25.39 25.00
CA ALA A 617 8.53 25.71 23.68
C ALA A 617 7.02 25.37 23.59
N HIS A 618 6.53 24.45 24.42
CA HIS A 618 5.12 24.02 24.45
C HIS A 618 4.31 24.56 25.66
N ALA A 619 4.92 25.39 26.51
CA ALA A 619 4.25 25.98 27.67
C ALA A 619 2.94 26.71 27.31
N PRO A 620 2.82 27.48 26.21
CA PRO A 620 1.57 28.16 25.86
C PRO A 620 0.40 27.20 25.60
N SER A 621 0.64 26.12 24.85
CA SER A 621 -0.37 25.11 24.51
C SER A 621 -0.81 24.31 25.74
N ARG A 622 0.14 23.97 26.61
CA ARG A 622 -0.13 23.31 27.90
C ARG A 622 -0.92 24.22 28.84
N LEU A 623 -0.55 25.49 28.95
CA LEU A 623 -1.27 26.49 29.74
C LEU A 623 -2.70 26.68 29.23
N LYS A 624 -2.89 26.78 27.91
CA LYS A 624 -4.23 26.84 27.29
C LYS A 624 -5.08 25.61 27.63
N LYS A 625 -4.50 24.39 27.59
CA LYS A 625 -5.21 23.15 27.96
C LYS A 625 -5.58 23.11 29.44
N GLN A 626 -4.69 23.55 30.32
CA GLN A 626 -4.97 23.65 31.76
C GLN A 626 -6.06 24.69 32.04
N LEU A 627 -5.98 25.86 31.39
CA LEU A 627 -7.00 26.91 31.50
C LEU A 627 -8.37 26.43 31.01
N ASN A 628 -8.43 25.72 29.89
CA ASN A 628 -9.67 25.10 29.39
C ASN A 628 -10.26 24.08 30.37
N LYS A 629 -9.41 23.29 31.06
CA LYS A 629 -9.87 22.37 32.12
C LYS A 629 -10.45 23.13 33.30
N VAL A 630 -9.83 24.24 33.70
CA VAL A 630 -10.37 25.11 34.75
C VAL A 630 -11.74 25.65 34.36
N PHE A 631 -11.90 26.17 33.14
CA PHE A 631 -13.21 26.62 32.65
C PHE A 631 -14.27 25.52 32.61
N GLN A 632 -13.91 24.30 32.19
CA GLN A 632 -14.83 23.15 32.22
C GLN A 632 -15.23 22.75 33.64
N LEU A 633 -14.29 22.79 34.59
CA LEU A 633 -14.59 22.52 35.99
C LEU A 633 -15.49 23.60 36.58
N GLN A 634 -15.25 24.87 36.23
CA GLN A 634 -16.07 25.99 36.67
C GLN A 634 -17.51 25.86 36.16
N SER A 635 -17.69 25.55 34.88
CA SER A 635 -19.02 25.29 34.30
C SER A 635 -19.73 24.09 34.97
N LYS A 636 -18.99 23.04 35.36
CA LYS A 636 -19.56 21.90 36.11
C LYS A 636 -19.97 22.28 37.54
N ILE A 637 -19.17 23.12 38.21
CA ILE A 637 -19.49 23.62 39.55
C ILE A 637 -20.75 24.48 39.48
N GLU A 638 -20.83 25.41 38.52
CA GLU A 638 -22.01 26.24 38.28
C GLU A 638 -23.27 25.39 38.01
N ALA A 639 -23.15 24.31 37.24
CA ALA A 639 -24.25 23.38 36.99
C ALA A 639 -24.70 22.64 38.27
N VAL A 640 -23.77 22.22 39.14
CA VAL A 640 -24.09 21.56 40.42
C VAL A 640 -24.69 22.54 41.42
N GLU A 641 -24.20 23.78 41.47
CA GLU A 641 -24.77 24.84 42.29
C GLU A 641 -26.19 25.21 41.84
N ALA A 642 -26.44 25.25 40.52
CA ALA A 642 -27.77 25.49 39.98
C ALA A 642 -28.76 24.38 40.36
N ILE A 643 -28.31 23.12 40.39
CA ILE A 643 -29.13 21.98 40.85
C ILE A 643 -29.36 22.03 42.36
N SER A 644 -28.41 22.53 43.15
CA SER A 644 -28.52 22.63 44.62
C SER A 644 -29.38 23.80 45.09
N ARG A 645 -29.77 24.71 44.18
CA ARG A 645 -30.67 25.85 44.44
C ARG A 645 -32.13 25.57 44.06
N ILE A 646 -32.42 24.39 43.51
CA ILE A 646 -33.75 23.82 43.30
C ILE A 646 -34.05 22.92 44.49
#